data_AF-A0A960KIP8-F1
#
_entry.id   AF-A0A960KIP8-F1
#
_cell.length_a   1.000
_cell.length_b   1.000
_cell.length_c   1.000
_cell.angle_alpha   90.00
_cell.angle_beta   90.00
_cell.angle_gamma   90.00
#
_symmetry.space_group_name_H-M   'P 1'
#
loop_
_entity.id
_entity.type
_entity.pdbx_description
1 polymer ?
#
loop_
_entity_poly.entity_id
_entity_poly.type
_entity_poly.pdbx_seq_one_letter_code
_entity_poly.pdbx_strand_id
1 'polypeptide(L)'
;MVKPVLFAFICIATFASDAKKVVVIGFDGADYHIVHDMMEQGELPHLKQLAETGSFAALTPTNPPQTPVSWSTFATGLNPGKTEILDFIKRKEGTYLPSYALQGETTEKVFFGQANRWALPLCAFGLMALLLFFVLRIMKTTIRIVLALVLASGTAYGVYRAVVAWIPPEMPAATTVRKGKPMWTRLDEAGKKATIIRLPVTFPAEPLNGQMVAGLPVPDIRATVGKPSIYTNDPLFEAGSNQFSVQVNLLTGSSPYPTEILGPPNKLFYDAQAKREALRKGLPYNVPKDLHLPAEITVKEKGVDVFFNDKHVFVAEGQWSDFIETTYRFNPLIKVKGFVRFYLESLQPHFKLYMTPVNLHPDNPLPLTYPQSLAKTIWKKAPYKTIGWACDTWTISSGLMGEDHFLQDMNMTVDRFEQLMVDFLKDDQSDLFVQVFSYTDRIAHVMWRHWDEQHPLYDASRAAPFQEALRQAYRRMDEIVGKAMALIDPHKTVFIVCSDHGFASFRHNFNYNTWLVENGYLKLKKNVLGVPMKLDDLANQSTPFSAVDWENTQAYAMGLGMVFINLKGREPHGSVDPDSYDALCAELREKFEAFVDEKTGLKPVSKVFTRDEMYRGFNRGFTPDLRVATAHPYRVSWDTTLGGMPAEMTTDNLQNWSGDHCSMNPEEVKGILFTSVPLKKENPQMVDMCPSILSHLGIDYGDELDGETAF
;
A
#
# COMPACT_ATOMS: atom_id res chain seq x y z
N MET A 1 52.28 7.63 -55.66
CA MET A 1 51.00 6.90 -55.75
C MET A 1 50.71 6.29 -54.38
N VAL A 2 49.98 6.98 -53.50
CA VAL A 2 49.14 6.47 -52.39
C VAL A 2 48.32 7.69 -51.92
N LYS A 3 46.99 7.56 -51.88
CA LYS A 3 46.02 8.60 -51.51
C LYS A 3 45.95 8.75 -49.98
N PRO A 4 45.69 9.96 -49.43
CA PRO A 4 45.29 10.09 -48.03
C PRO A 4 43.81 9.75 -47.89
N VAL A 5 43.51 8.85 -46.95
CA VAL A 5 42.14 8.49 -46.55
C VAL A 5 41.59 9.61 -45.68
N LEU A 6 40.50 10.21 -46.14
CA LEU A 6 39.74 11.23 -45.41
C LEU A 6 38.94 10.54 -44.31
N PHE A 7 39.28 10.77 -43.03
CA PHE A 7 38.42 10.42 -41.91
C PHE A 7 37.21 11.37 -41.91
N ALA A 8 36.05 10.86 -42.27
CA ALA A 8 34.79 11.57 -42.09
C ALA A 8 34.42 11.53 -40.60
N PHE A 9 34.54 12.67 -39.93
CA PHE A 9 33.86 12.90 -38.66
C PHE A 9 32.35 12.89 -38.93
N ILE A 10 31.67 11.83 -38.52
CA ILE A 10 30.21 11.85 -38.39
C ILE A 10 29.92 12.73 -37.16
N CYS A 11 29.57 13.99 -37.42
CA CYS A 11 28.94 14.83 -36.42
C CYS A 11 27.62 14.15 -36.02
N ILE A 12 27.59 13.53 -34.84
CA ILE A 12 26.34 13.21 -34.16
C ILE A 12 25.73 14.55 -33.78
N ALA A 13 24.83 15.05 -34.62
CA ALA A 13 23.96 16.15 -34.24
C ALA A 13 23.16 15.69 -33.03
N THR A 14 23.33 16.37 -31.90
CA THR A 14 22.44 16.27 -30.74
C THR A 14 21.06 16.72 -31.19
N PHE A 15 20.20 15.78 -31.56
CA PHE A 15 18.78 16.05 -31.73
C PHE A 15 18.23 16.35 -30.33
N ALA A 16 17.94 17.63 -30.06
CA ALA A 16 16.94 17.95 -29.05
C ALA A 16 15.67 17.21 -29.48
N SER A 17 15.20 16.30 -28.63
CA SER A 17 14.02 15.49 -28.93
C SER A 17 12.80 16.41 -29.09
N ASP A 18 12.19 16.39 -30.29
CA ASP A 18 10.92 17.08 -30.59
C ASP A 18 9.71 16.32 -29.98
N ALA A 19 9.98 15.28 -29.17
CA ALA A 19 8.98 14.50 -28.45
C ALA A 19 8.20 15.38 -27.47
N LYS A 20 6.87 15.26 -27.51
CA LYS A 20 5.95 16.03 -26.66
C LYS A 20 5.28 15.16 -25.59
N LYS A 21 5.66 13.89 -25.52
CA LYS A 21 5.05 12.87 -24.67
C LYS A 21 6.12 12.09 -23.92
N VAL A 22 5.83 11.76 -22.66
CA VAL A 22 6.62 10.84 -21.84
C VAL A 22 5.76 9.64 -21.47
N VAL A 23 6.29 8.44 -21.62
CA VAL A 23 5.67 7.20 -21.16
C VAL A 23 6.62 6.51 -20.19
N VAL A 24 6.15 6.28 -18.96
CA VAL A 24 6.91 5.64 -17.90
C VAL A 24 6.25 4.31 -17.53
N ILE A 25 7.03 3.24 -17.63
CA ILE A 25 6.68 1.92 -17.07
C ILE A 25 7.54 1.72 -15.83
N GLY A 26 6.92 1.78 -14.66
CA GLY A 26 7.57 1.57 -13.38
C GLY A 26 7.48 0.12 -12.92
N PHE A 27 8.57 -0.42 -12.40
CA PHE A 27 8.59 -1.70 -11.69
C PHE A 27 8.79 -1.42 -10.20
N ASP A 28 7.82 -1.82 -9.37
CA ASP A 28 8.05 -1.95 -7.92
C ASP A 28 9.08 -3.07 -7.78
N GLY A 29 10.31 -2.71 -7.40
CA GLY A 29 11.40 -3.66 -7.23
C GLY A 29 11.92 -4.34 -8.50
N ALA A 30 13.08 -3.92 -9.00
CA ALA A 30 13.82 -4.61 -10.05
C ALA A 30 15.31 -4.33 -9.89
N ASP A 31 16.07 -5.36 -9.51
CA ASP A 31 17.47 -5.21 -9.17
C ASP A 31 18.34 -4.96 -10.41
N TYR A 32 19.22 -3.96 -10.30
CA TYR A 32 20.13 -3.57 -11.38
C TYR A 32 21.02 -4.72 -11.86
N HIS A 33 21.62 -5.48 -10.94
CA HIS A 33 22.57 -6.53 -11.29
C HIS A 33 21.86 -7.72 -11.93
N ILE A 34 20.68 -8.08 -11.40
CA ILE A 34 19.86 -9.15 -12.00
C ILE A 34 19.47 -8.79 -13.44
N VAL A 35 18.98 -7.58 -13.68
CA VAL A 35 18.57 -7.13 -15.01
C VAL A 35 19.77 -7.05 -15.96
N HIS A 36 20.89 -6.51 -15.51
CA HIS A 36 22.13 -6.48 -16.28
C HIS A 36 22.55 -7.89 -16.73
N ASP A 37 22.66 -8.84 -15.79
CA ASP A 37 23.14 -10.19 -16.08
C ASP A 37 22.18 -10.96 -17.00
N MET A 38 20.87 -10.78 -16.82
CA MET A 38 19.87 -11.40 -17.68
C MET A 38 19.85 -10.80 -19.10
N MET A 39 20.14 -9.51 -19.28
CA MET A 39 20.32 -8.91 -20.61
C MET A 39 21.55 -9.46 -21.33
N GLU A 40 22.66 -9.62 -20.62
CA GLU A 40 23.89 -10.22 -21.17
C GLU A 40 23.67 -11.68 -21.58
N GLN A 41 22.80 -12.40 -20.85
CA GLN A 41 22.39 -13.77 -21.17
C GLN A 41 21.33 -13.86 -22.28
N GLY A 42 20.86 -12.73 -22.82
CA GLY A 42 19.90 -12.67 -23.92
C GLY A 42 18.45 -12.96 -23.52
N GLU A 43 18.12 -12.86 -22.23
CA GLU A 43 16.80 -13.24 -21.71
C GLU A 43 15.81 -12.09 -21.63
N LEU A 44 16.30 -10.85 -21.73
CA LEU A 44 15.52 -9.62 -21.67
C LEU A 44 15.70 -8.81 -22.97
N PRO A 45 15.22 -9.32 -24.12
CA PRO A 45 15.51 -8.74 -25.43
C PRO A 45 14.95 -7.31 -25.61
N HIS A 46 13.81 -6.97 -25.01
CA HIS A 46 13.21 -5.64 -25.20
C HIS A 46 13.92 -4.56 -24.36
N LEU A 47 14.28 -4.88 -23.12
CA LEU A 47 15.11 -4.03 -22.27
C LEU A 47 16.50 -3.86 -22.86
N LYS A 48 17.08 -4.94 -23.42
CA LYS A 48 18.36 -4.86 -24.15
C LYS A 48 18.27 -3.92 -25.35
N GLN A 49 17.21 -4.03 -26.16
CA GLN A 49 16.97 -3.11 -27.27
C GLN A 49 16.88 -1.65 -26.79
N LEU A 50 16.20 -1.39 -25.67
CA LEU A 50 16.06 -0.05 -25.10
C LEU A 50 17.41 0.49 -24.59
N ALA A 51 18.24 -0.34 -23.95
CA ALA A 51 19.59 0.04 -23.54
C ALA A 51 20.48 0.40 -24.74
N GLU A 52 20.43 -0.40 -25.81
CA GLU A 52 21.26 -0.21 -27.02
C GLU A 52 20.86 1.03 -27.82
N THR A 53 19.56 1.35 -27.86
CA THR A 53 19.03 2.50 -28.61
C THR A 53 18.95 3.79 -27.79
N GLY A 54 19.10 3.69 -26.47
CA GLY A 54 18.95 4.79 -25.52
C GLY A 54 20.04 4.76 -24.44
N SER A 55 19.64 4.52 -23.19
CA SER A 55 20.55 4.42 -22.05
C SER A 55 20.03 3.46 -21.00
N PHE A 56 20.96 2.84 -20.28
CA PHE A 56 20.71 1.98 -19.11
C PHE A 56 21.69 2.35 -18.00
N ALA A 57 21.18 2.58 -16.79
CA ALA A 57 21.98 2.89 -15.60
C ALA A 57 21.34 2.32 -14.34
N ALA A 58 22.14 2.18 -13.29
CA ALA A 58 21.63 1.92 -11.94
C ALA A 58 20.92 3.17 -11.40
N LEU A 59 19.71 3.01 -10.88
CA LEU A 59 18.94 4.09 -10.25
C LEU A 59 19.06 3.98 -8.73
N THR A 60 19.62 5.02 -8.11
CA THR A 60 19.74 5.03 -6.65
C THR A 60 18.36 5.31 -6.03
N PRO A 61 17.85 4.42 -5.16
CA PRO A 61 16.55 4.60 -4.55
C PRO A 61 16.58 5.72 -3.50
N THR A 62 15.42 6.06 -2.96
CA THR A 62 15.36 6.99 -1.84
C THR A 62 15.94 6.39 -0.55
N ASN A 63 16.12 7.22 0.47
CA ASN A 63 16.51 6.79 1.80
C ASN A 63 15.34 7.04 2.78
N PRO A 64 14.59 6.01 3.22
CA PRO A 64 14.77 4.57 2.95
C PRO A 64 14.31 4.09 1.56
N PRO A 65 14.86 2.97 1.03
CA PRO A 65 14.54 2.44 -0.29
C PRO A 65 13.23 1.63 -0.22
N GLN A 66 12.13 2.32 0.05
CA GLN A 66 10.81 1.71 0.20
C GLN A 66 9.85 2.24 -0.86
N THR A 67 8.96 1.39 -1.35
CA THR A 67 7.94 1.72 -2.36
C THR A 67 7.24 3.06 -2.13
N PRO A 68 6.54 3.32 -1.01
CA PRO A 68 5.83 4.59 -0.85
C PRO A 68 6.77 5.81 -0.77
N VAL A 69 8.00 5.61 -0.31
CA VAL A 69 8.99 6.68 -0.14
C VAL A 69 9.56 7.08 -1.51
N SER A 70 9.97 6.09 -2.30
CA SER A 70 10.50 6.30 -3.64
C SER A 70 9.44 6.83 -4.60
N TRP A 71 8.22 6.28 -4.62
CA TRP A 71 7.18 6.76 -5.54
C TRP A 71 6.57 8.12 -5.14
N SER A 72 6.56 8.48 -3.86
CA SER A 72 6.19 9.85 -3.45
C SER A 72 7.25 10.88 -3.88
N THR A 73 8.53 10.48 -3.81
CA THR A 73 9.66 11.27 -4.31
C THR A 73 9.63 11.40 -5.83
N PHE A 74 9.41 10.30 -6.56
CA PHE A 74 9.17 10.33 -8.01
C PHE A 74 8.02 11.26 -8.37
N ALA A 75 6.89 11.17 -7.66
CA ALA A 75 5.71 11.96 -7.96
C ALA A 75 5.94 13.47 -7.77
N THR A 76 6.77 13.88 -6.82
CA THR A 76 6.87 15.29 -6.38
C THR A 76 8.19 15.96 -6.72
N GLY A 77 9.28 15.20 -6.94
CA GLY A 77 10.65 15.72 -7.04
C GLY A 77 11.22 16.20 -5.70
N LEU A 78 10.58 15.87 -4.58
CA LEU A 78 11.01 16.25 -3.24
C LEU A 78 11.62 15.05 -2.51
N ASN A 79 12.59 15.32 -1.64
CA ASN A 79 13.15 14.31 -0.75
C ASN A 79 12.13 13.83 0.30
N PRO A 80 12.29 12.62 0.88
CA PRO A 80 11.31 12.05 1.81
C PRO A 80 10.96 12.92 3.02
N GLY A 81 11.92 13.69 3.53
CA GLY A 81 11.70 14.64 4.63
C GLY A 81 10.64 15.70 4.31
N LYS A 82 10.56 16.13 3.04
CA LYS A 82 9.57 17.11 2.56
C LYS A 82 8.27 16.46 2.09
N THR A 83 8.29 15.22 1.59
CA THR A 83 7.05 14.49 1.24
C THR A 83 6.30 14.01 2.49
N GLU A 84 6.99 13.94 3.63
CA GLU A 84 6.53 13.39 4.91
C GLU A 84 6.15 11.89 4.84
N ILE A 85 6.56 11.21 3.77
CA ILE A 85 6.42 9.76 3.59
C ILE A 85 7.80 9.15 3.81
N LEU A 86 8.02 8.63 5.02
CA LEU A 86 9.31 8.09 5.44
C LEU A 86 9.27 6.56 5.61
N ASP A 87 8.08 5.96 5.68
CA ASP A 87 7.85 4.53 5.88
C ASP A 87 6.38 4.20 5.54
N PHE A 88 5.97 2.93 5.71
CA PHE A 88 4.58 2.51 5.81
C PHE A 88 3.91 2.95 7.12
N ILE A 89 4.71 3.13 8.19
CA ILE A 89 4.24 3.63 9.50
C ILE A 89 5.02 4.86 9.96
N LYS A 90 4.36 5.79 10.63
CA LYS A 90 5.02 6.94 11.25
C LYS A 90 4.66 7.04 12.71
N ARG A 91 5.56 7.64 13.49
CA ARG A 91 5.24 8.00 14.86
C ARG A 91 4.09 9.00 14.87
N LYS A 92 3.05 8.71 15.64
CA LYS A 92 1.99 9.70 15.89
C LYS A 92 2.56 10.80 16.76
N GLU A 93 2.55 12.03 16.23
CA GLU A 93 3.09 13.22 16.89
C GLU A 93 2.56 13.36 18.33
N GLY A 94 3.46 13.72 19.26
CA GLY A 94 3.16 13.83 20.69
C GLY A 94 2.92 12.48 21.39
N THR A 95 3.22 11.35 20.75
CA THR A 95 3.13 10.01 21.35
C THR A 95 4.30 9.13 20.91
N TYR A 96 4.46 7.97 21.54
CA TYR A 96 5.42 6.93 21.12
C TYR A 96 4.78 5.88 20.20
N LEU A 97 3.49 6.02 19.85
CA LEU A 97 2.75 4.97 19.15
C LEU A 97 2.88 5.09 17.62
N PRO A 98 2.93 3.95 16.91
CA PRO A 98 2.86 3.95 15.46
C PRO A 98 1.48 4.37 14.95
N SER A 99 1.47 4.97 13.77
CA SER A 99 0.28 5.29 12.99
C SER A 99 0.54 5.01 11.51
N TYR A 100 -0.52 4.73 10.74
CA TYR A 100 -0.38 4.48 9.31
C TYR A 100 0.08 5.73 8.57
N ALA A 101 1.08 5.60 7.69
CA ALA A 101 1.73 6.74 7.06
C ALA A 101 1.29 7.02 5.62
N LEU A 102 0.38 6.21 5.05
CA LEU A 102 0.04 6.30 3.63
C LEU A 102 -1.34 6.92 3.32
N GLN A 103 -2.22 7.04 4.32
CA GLN A 103 -3.55 7.60 4.13
C GLN A 103 -4.08 8.26 5.42
N GLY A 104 -4.79 9.38 5.25
CA GLY A 104 -5.59 10.01 6.31
C GLY A 104 -7.06 9.63 6.19
N GLU A 105 -7.73 9.38 7.32
CA GLU A 105 -9.19 9.25 7.38
C GLU A 105 -9.83 10.61 7.66
N THR A 106 -10.91 10.91 6.94
CA THR A 106 -11.77 12.09 7.21
C THR A 106 -13.25 11.71 7.01
N THR A 107 -14.14 12.66 7.18
CA THR A 107 -15.56 12.51 6.87
C THR A 107 -16.07 13.65 5.99
N GLU A 108 -17.01 13.35 5.11
CA GLU A 108 -17.73 14.34 4.30
C GLU A 108 -19.19 14.44 4.78
N LYS A 109 -19.72 15.67 4.79
CA LYS A 109 -21.11 15.92 5.17
C LYS A 109 -22.06 15.38 4.11
N VAL A 110 -23.06 14.62 4.54
CA VAL A 110 -24.21 14.28 3.70
C VAL A 110 -25.25 15.38 3.82
N PHE A 111 -25.65 16.01 2.71
CA PHE A 111 -26.56 17.16 2.70
C PHE A 111 -26.13 18.29 3.67
N PHE A 112 -26.83 18.44 4.81
CA PHE A 112 -26.60 19.47 5.83
C PHE A 112 -25.83 18.93 7.06
N GLY A 113 -25.29 17.72 6.99
CA GLY A 113 -24.52 17.11 8.07
C GLY A 113 -25.38 16.83 9.32
N GLN A 114 -24.86 17.24 10.49
CA GLN A 114 -25.58 17.14 11.76
C GLN A 114 -26.96 17.86 11.77
N ALA A 115 -27.16 18.84 10.88
CA ALA A 115 -28.43 19.55 10.74
C ALA A 115 -29.48 18.76 9.94
N ASN A 116 -29.15 17.62 9.33
CA ASN A 116 -30.10 16.76 8.60
C ASN A 116 -31.34 16.42 9.44
N ARG A 117 -31.15 16.26 10.75
CA ARG A 117 -32.21 15.97 11.72
C ARG A 117 -33.34 17.02 11.77
N TRP A 118 -33.08 18.27 11.35
CA TRP A 118 -34.10 19.33 11.33
C TRP A 118 -34.32 19.89 9.93
N ALA A 119 -33.26 19.99 9.12
CA ALA A 119 -33.31 20.56 7.77
C ALA A 119 -34.13 19.70 6.79
N LEU A 120 -33.92 18.38 6.77
CA LEU A 120 -34.65 17.50 5.86
C LEU A 120 -36.16 17.46 6.16
N PRO A 121 -36.61 17.38 7.44
CA PRO A 121 -38.02 17.53 7.77
C PRO A 121 -38.60 18.89 7.36
N LEU A 122 -37.85 19.99 7.54
CA LEU A 122 -38.30 21.32 7.12
C LEU A 122 -38.44 21.44 5.61
N CYS A 123 -37.51 20.87 4.84
CA CYS A 123 -37.61 20.79 3.38
C CYS A 123 -38.83 19.96 2.94
N ALA A 124 -39.03 18.79 3.56
CA ALA A 124 -40.19 17.93 3.29
C ALA A 124 -41.51 18.63 3.65
N PHE A 125 -41.55 19.32 4.79
CA PHE A 125 -42.66 20.15 5.21
C PHE A 125 -42.98 21.24 4.20
N GLY A 126 -41.97 22.01 3.75
CA GLY A 126 -42.15 23.06 2.77
C GLY A 126 -42.68 22.55 1.44
N LEU A 127 -42.11 21.44 0.92
CA LEU A 127 -42.58 20.78 -0.31
C LEU A 127 -44.02 20.28 -0.17
N MET A 128 -44.36 19.65 0.96
CA MET A 128 -45.72 19.14 1.20
C MET A 128 -46.73 20.28 1.39
N ALA A 129 -46.37 21.33 2.12
CA ALA A 129 -47.21 22.51 2.30
C ALA A 129 -47.47 23.21 0.95
N LEU A 130 -46.48 23.29 0.06
CA LEU A 130 -46.63 23.80 -1.31
C LEU A 130 -47.56 22.90 -2.14
N LEU A 131 -47.33 21.59 -2.15
CA LEU A 131 -48.19 20.63 -2.86
C LEU A 131 -49.64 20.70 -2.37
N LEU A 132 -49.85 20.67 -1.06
CA LEU A 132 -51.18 20.78 -0.44
C LEU A 132 -51.80 22.16 -0.71
N PHE A 133 -51.03 23.24 -0.74
CA PHE A 133 -51.55 24.56 -1.13
C PHE A 133 -52.12 24.55 -2.55
N PHE A 134 -51.43 23.93 -3.51
CA PHE A 134 -51.94 23.79 -4.88
C PHE A 134 -53.17 22.90 -4.97
N VAL A 135 -53.18 21.74 -4.28
CA VAL A 135 -54.33 20.82 -4.24
C VAL A 135 -55.54 21.50 -3.59
N LEU A 136 -55.32 22.23 -2.50
CA LEU A 136 -56.37 22.91 -1.75
C LEU A 136 -56.80 24.23 -2.41
N ARG A 137 -56.15 24.68 -3.48
CA ARG A 137 -56.52 25.92 -4.21
C ARG A 137 -57.96 25.88 -4.75
N ILE A 138 -58.51 24.68 -4.96
CA ILE A 138 -59.87 24.41 -5.49
C ILE A 138 -61.00 24.68 -4.48
N MET A 139 -60.73 24.66 -3.16
CA MET A 139 -61.80 24.86 -2.15
C MET A 139 -62.13 26.37 -1.98
N LYS A 140 -63.00 26.79 -1.04
CA LYS A 140 -63.31 28.22 -0.73
C LYS A 140 -63.29 28.44 0.79
N THR A 141 -62.17 28.86 1.41
CA THR A 141 -62.04 29.38 2.83
C THR A 141 -60.60 29.45 3.36
N THR A 142 -60.38 30.26 4.41
CA THR A 142 -59.16 30.44 5.24
C THR A 142 -58.72 29.18 6.03
N ILE A 143 -59.63 28.22 6.25
CA ILE A 143 -59.38 26.93 6.93
C ILE A 143 -58.32 26.06 6.20
N ARG A 144 -58.12 26.30 4.90
CA ARG A 144 -57.19 25.54 4.07
C ARG A 144 -55.72 25.66 4.45
N ILE A 145 -55.29 26.86 4.84
CA ILE A 145 -53.90 27.10 5.22
C ILE A 145 -53.60 26.29 6.48
N VAL A 146 -54.52 26.28 7.45
CA VAL A 146 -54.37 25.53 8.69
C VAL A 146 -54.36 24.02 8.42
N LEU A 147 -55.27 23.50 7.61
CA LEU A 147 -55.28 22.08 7.23
C LEU A 147 -54.03 21.66 6.46
N ALA A 148 -53.55 22.50 5.53
CA ALA A 148 -52.30 22.26 4.81
C ALA A 148 -51.12 22.18 5.77
N LEU A 149 -51.02 23.10 6.73
CA LEU A 149 -49.94 23.14 7.70
C LEU A 149 -49.99 21.96 8.69
N VAL A 150 -51.17 21.55 9.16
CA VAL A 150 -51.30 20.41 10.08
C VAL A 150 -50.96 19.09 9.38
N LEU A 151 -51.49 18.87 8.17
CA LEU A 151 -51.20 17.69 7.38
C LEU A 151 -49.71 17.64 6.98
N ALA A 152 -49.15 18.76 6.51
CA ALA A 152 -47.72 18.86 6.22
C ALA A 152 -46.86 18.60 7.45
N SER A 153 -47.27 19.06 8.65
CA SER A 153 -46.53 18.83 9.90
C SER A 153 -46.52 17.35 10.29
N GLY A 154 -47.69 16.70 10.21
CA GLY A 154 -47.81 15.25 10.49
C GLY A 154 -46.99 14.41 9.51
N THR A 155 -47.04 14.74 8.22
CA THR A 155 -46.23 14.05 7.20
C THR A 155 -44.74 14.33 7.38
N ALA A 156 -44.33 15.57 7.66
CA ALA A 156 -42.93 15.91 7.91
C ALA A 156 -42.37 15.21 9.15
N TYR A 157 -43.17 15.09 10.22
CA TYR A 157 -42.77 14.33 11.41
C TYR A 157 -42.70 12.82 11.14
N GLY A 158 -43.61 12.27 10.34
CA GLY A 158 -43.54 10.88 9.88
C GLY A 158 -42.31 10.60 9.03
N VAL A 159 -42.01 11.47 8.06
CA VAL A 159 -40.80 11.42 7.22
C VAL A 159 -39.53 11.58 8.06
N TYR A 160 -39.54 12.45 9.07
CA TYR A 160 -38.44 12.60 10.02
C TYR A 160 -38.12 11.30 10.75
N ARG A 161 -39.15 10.66 11.34
CA ARG A 161 -38.98 9.41 12.09
C ARG A 161 -38.55 8.23 11.20
N ALA A 162 -39.02 8.19 9.96
CA ALA A 162 -38.78 7.05 9.07
C ALA A 162 -37.49 7.18 8.24
N VAL A 163 -37.24 8.34 7.62
CA VAL A 163 -36.21 8.47 6.57
C VAL A 163 -34.93 9.11 7.08
N VAL A 164 -35.02 10.12 7.94
CA VAL A 164 -33.83 10.86 8.41
C VAL A 164 -32.97 9.99 9.33
N ALA A 165 -33.57 9.07 10.09
CA ALA A 165 -32.84 8.08 10.88
C ALA A 165 -32.00 7.10 10.03
N TRP A 166 -32.30 6.98 8.73
CA TRP A 166 -31.58 6.12 7.78
C TRP A 166 -30.53 6.86 6.96
N ILE A 167 -30.43 8.19 7.10
CA ILE A 167 -29.44 9.03 6.41
C ILE A 167 -28.36 9.41 7.43
N PRO A 168 -27.11 8.96 7.27
CA PRO A 168 -26.04 9.34 8.17
C PRO A 168 -25.74 10.83 8.00
N PRO A 169 -25.31 11.53 9.06
CA PRO A 169 -24.90 12.92 8.94
C PRO A 169 -23.62 13.05 8.09
N GLU A 170 -22.75 12.06 8.13
CA GLU A 170 -21.43 12.08 7.51
C GLU A 170 -21.08 10.72 6.90
N MET A 171 -20.26 10.73 5.86
CA MET A 171 -19.73 9.54 5.20
C MET A 171 -18.21 9.48 5.36
N PRO A 172 -17.61 8.29 5.53
CA PRO A 172 -16.16 8.12 5.51
C PRO A 172 -15.58 8.61 4.18
N ALA A 173 -14.48 9.34 4.28
CA ALA A 173 -13.70 9.82 3.15
C ALA A 173 -12.20 9.62 3.42
N ALA A 174 -11.40 9.75 2.37
CA ALA A 174 -9.96 9.55 2.39
C ALA A 174 -9.26 10.86 2.05
N THR A 175 -8.09 11.07 2.63
CA THR A 175 -7.18 12.19 2.29
C THR A 175 -5.79 11.66 2.03
N THR A 176 -5.10 12.30 1.09
CA THR A 176 -3.67 12.06 0.89
C THR A 176 -2.88 12.66 2.04
N VAL A 177 -1.88 11.92 2.50
CA VAL A 177 -0.93 12.38 3.54
C VAL A 177 0.39 12.82 2.92
N ARG A 178 0.60 12.56 1.62
CA ARG A 178 1.77 13.02 0.86
C ARG A 178 1.78 14.55 0.82
N LYS A 179 2.89 15.15 1.24
CA LYS A 179 3.17 16.58 1.06
C LYS A 179 3.90 16.84 -0.25
N GLY A 180 3.84 18.08 -0.70
CA GLY A 180 4.41 18.50 -1.98
C GLY A 180 3.42 18.36 -3.13
N LYS A 181 3.63 19.19 -4.14
CA LYS A 181 2.82 19.24 -5.35
C LYS A 181 3.30 18.18 -6.34
N PRO A 182 2.47 17.19 -6.71
CA PRO A 182 2.89 16.14 -7.63
C PRO A 182 2.95 16.64 -9.08
N MET A 183 3.67 15.90 -9.92
CA MET A 183 3.88 16.24 -11.33
C MET A 183 2.58 16.41 -12.10
N TRP A 184 1.56 15.56 -11.89
CA TRP A 184 0.28 15.69 -12.61
C TRP A 184 -0.47 16.98 -12.28
N THR A 185 -0.34 17.51 -11.06
CA THR A 185 -0.90 18.83 -10.72
C THR A 185 -0.14 19.95 -11.45
N ARG A 186 1.19 19.83 -11.57
CA ARG A 186 1.99 20.80 -12.35
C ARG A 186 1.65 20.74 -13.84
N LEU A 187 1.44 19.54 -14.38
CA LEU A 187 0.98 19.36 -15.76
C LEU A 187 -0.39 19.99 -15.97
N ASP A 188 -1.35 19.74 -15.08
CA ASP A 188 -2.71 20.29 -15.15
C ASP A 188 -2.70 21.83 -15.21
N GLU A 189 -1.94 22.46 -14.31
CA GLU A 189 -1.77 23.92 -14.31
C GLU A 189 -1.09 24.47 -15.60
N ALA A 190 -0.22 23.67 -16.22
CA ALA A 190 0.38 23.98 -17.52
C ALA A 190 -0.54 23.64 -18.71
N GLY A 191 -1.78 23.19 -18.47
CA GLY A 191 -2.75 22.79 -19.49
C GLY A 191 -2.44 21.44 -20.17
N LYS A 192 -1.52 20.65 -19.61
CA LYS A 192 -1.09 19.34 -20.12
C LYS A 192 -1.90 18.21 -19.49
N LYS A 193 -1.95 17.08 -20.20
CA LYS A 193 -2.73 15.91 -19.81
C LYS A 193 -1.84 14.83 -19.21
N ALA A 194 -2.33 14.17 -18.15
CA ALA A 194 -1.67 13.01 -17.58
C ALA A 194 -2.60 11.78 -17.45
N THR A 195 -2.03 10.60 -17.64
CA THR A 195 -2.66 9.30 -17.37
C THR A 195 -1.81 8.58 -16.33
N ILE A 196 -2.32 8.43 -15.10
CA ILE A 196 -1.58 7.82 -13.97
C ILE A 196 -2.29 6.55 -13.52
N ILE A 197 -1.63 5.39 -13.65
CA ILE A 197 -2.24 4.09 -13.38
C ILE A 197 -1.45 3.38 -12.31
N ARG A 198 -2.09 3.10 -11.17
CA ARG A 198 -1.56 2.23 -10.11
C ARG A 198 -0.23 2.70 -9.49
N LEU A 199 0.18 3.94 -9.72
CA LEU A 199 1.33 4.55 -9.03
C LEU A 199 1.09 4.55 -7.52
N PRO A 200 2.02 4.07 -6.68
CA PRO A 200 1.85 4.13 -5.23
C PRO A 200 1.67 5.56 -4.71
N VAL A 201 1.01 5.67 -3.56
CA VAL A 201 0.69 6.92 -2.86
C VAL A 201 -0.25 7.85 -3.66
N THR A 202 -1.18 7.27 -4.44
CA THR A 202 -2.17 8.01 -5.25
C THR A 202 -3.62 7.76 -4.83
N PHE A 203 -3.85 7.12 -3.67
CA PHE A 203 -5.18 7.04 -3.07
C PHE A 203 -5.33 8.09 -1.95
N PRO A 204 -6.41 8.88 -1.92
CA PRO A 204 -7.50 8.97 -2.89
C PRO A 204 -7.05 9.46 -4.28
N ALA A 205 -7.73 9.00 -5.35
CA ALA A 205 -7.46 9.51 -6.70
C ALA A 205 -7.72 11.02 -6.77
N GLU A 206 -6.69 11.77 -7.12
CA GLU A 206 -6.72 13.24 -7.16
C GLU A 206 -7.28 13.74 -8.50
N PRO A 207 -8.01 14.88 -8.52
CA PRO A 207 -8.35 15.55 -9.77
C PRO A 207 -7.13 15.97 -10.58
N LEU A 208 -7.20 15.78 -11.90
CA LEU A 208 -6.20 16.24 -12.87
C LEU A 208 -6.85 16.47 -14.25
N ASN A 209 -6.18 17.22 -15.14
CA ASN A 209 -6.48 17.15 -16.56
C ASN A 209 -6.01 15.80 -17.13
N GLY A 210 -6.94 14.85 -17.27
CA GLY A 210 -6.64 13.50 -17.74
C GLY A 210 -7.32 12.42 -16.91
N GLN A 211 -6.59 11.35 -16.60
CA GLN A 211 -7.14 10.14 -15.98
C GLN A 211 -6.22 9.58 -14.91
N MET A 212 -6.81 9.03 -13.84
CA MET A 212 -6.08 8.34 -12.79
C MET A 212 -6.81 7.07 -12.34
N VAL A 213 -6.04 6.00 -12.13
CA VAL A 213 -6.44 4.81 -11.38
C VAL A 213 -5.54 4.73 -10.16
N ALA A 214 -6.09 4.91 -8.96
CA ALA A 214 -5.31 4.96 -7.74
C ALA A 214 -4.55 3.63 -7.48
N GLY A 215 -3.34 3.75 -6.97
CA GLY A 215 -2.51 2.65 -6.50
C GLY A 215 -2.59 2.46 -4.98
N LEU A 216 -1.52 1.96 -4.38
CA LEU A 216 -1.39 1.90 -2.92
C LEU A 216 -1.69 3.29 -2.29
N PRO A 217 -2.45 3.41 -1.19
CA PRO A 217 -3.00 2.35 -0.36
C PRO A 217 -4.54 2.15 -0.48
N VAL A 218 -5.14 2.07 -1.69
CA VAL A 218 -6.59 1.76 -1.79
C VAL A 218 -6.93 0.58 -0.86
N PRO A 219 -7.85 0.74 0.11
CA PRO A 219 -8.11 -0.30 1.09
C PRO A 219 -9.10 -1.34 0.59
N ASP A 220 -9.25 -2.43 1.33
CA ASP A 220 -10.42 -3.31 1.21
C ASP A 220 -11.68 -2.65 1.82
N ILE A 221 -12.83 -3.33 1.72
CA ILE A 221 -14.09 -2.82 2.27
C ILE A 221 -14.04 -2.60 3.80
N ARG A 222 -13.08 -3.22 4.48
CA ARG A 222 -12.89 -3.13 5.94
C ARG A 222 -11.91 -2.03 6.33
N ALA A 223 -11.43 -1.22 5.38
CA ALA A 223 -10.42 -0.19 5.59
C ALA A 223 -9.05 -0.77 6.03
N THR A 224 -8.72 -1.98 5.56
CA THR A 224 -7.40 -2.60 5.77
C THR A 224 -6.58 -2.60 4.47
N VAL A 225 -5.29 -2.92 4.56
CA VAL A 225 -4.40 -3.10 3.40
C VAL A 225 -4.66 -4.39 2.60
N GLY A 226 -5.65 -5.20 3.01
CA GLY A 226 -6.06 -6.41 2.33
C GLY A 226 -6.04 -7.60 3.26
N LYS A 227 -7.19 -7.90 3.87
CA LYS A 227 -7.35 -9.03 4.79
C LYS A 227 -8.07 -10.19 4.11
N PRO A 228 -7.35 -11.24 3.65
CA PRO A 228 -7.97 -12.43 3.06
C PRO A 228 -8.62 -13.31 4.12
N SER A 229 -9.45 -14.25 3.67
CA SER A 229 -10.12 -15.23 4.54
C SER A 229 -9.82 -16.67 4.10
N ILE A 230 -9.62 -17.55 5.07
CA ILE A 230 -9.60 -19.01 4.91
C ILE A 230 -10.85 -19.58 5.57
N TYR A 231 -11.54 -20.49 4.88
CA TYR A 231 -12.59 -21.33 5.43
C TYR A 231 -12.11 -22.77 5.43
N THR A 232 -12.19 -23.45 6.58
CA THR A 232 -11.73 -24.83 6.70
C THR A 232 -12.49 -25.57 7.80
N ASN A 233 -12.58 -26.90 7.71
CA ASN A 233 -13.10 -27.76 8.76
C ASN A 233 -12.00 -28.48 9.57
N ASP A 234 -10.74 -28.08 9.43
CA ASP A 234 -9.64 -28.64 10.21
C ASP A 234 -9.65 -28.08 11.64
N PRO A 235 -10.01 -28.87 12.67
CA PRO A 235 -10.12 -28.39 14.05
C PRO A 235 -8.75 -28.09 14.68
N LEU A 236 -7.66 -28.55 14.07
CA LEU A 236 -6.28 -28.30 14.50
C LEU A 236 -5.64 -27.16 13.71
N PHE A 237 -6.41 -26.47 12.87
CA PHE A 237 -5.89 -25.43 12.01
C PHE A 237 -5.53 -24.17 12.80
N GLU A 238 -4.24 -24.00 13.05
CA GLU A 238 -3.67 -22.77 13.58
C GLU A 238 -3.04 -21.98 12.44
N ALA A 239 -3.33 -20.67 12.37
CA ALA A 239 -2.49 -19.79 11.56
C ALA A 239 -1.12 -19.71 12.22
N GLY A 240 -0.04 -19.71 11.41
CA GLY A 240 1.31 -19.44 11.90
C GLY A 240 1.44 -18.01 12.47
N SER A 241 2.63 -17.38 12.39
CA SER A 241 2.78 -15.99 12.80
C SER A 241 1.87 -15.06 11.99
N ASN A 242 0.66 -14.81 12.47
CA ASN A 242 -0.41 -14.09 11.77
C ASN A 242 -0.26 -12.57 11.96
N GLN A 243 0.95 -12.07 11.76
CA GLN A 243 1.37 -10.70 12.12
C GLN A 243 0.59 -9.62 11.33
N PHE A 244 -0.04 -9.98 10.21
CA PHE A 244 -0.90 -9.10 9.39
C PHE A 244 -2.31 -9.67 9.10
N SER A 245 -2.75 -10.62 9.92
CA SER A 245 -4.16 -11.00 10.12
C SER A 245 -4.91 -11.56 8.90
N VAL A 246 -4.54 -12.73 8.38
CA VAL A 246 -5.46 -13.59 7.61
C VAL A 246 -6.62 -14.01 8.53
N GLN A 247 -7.86 -13.87 8.04
CA GLN A 247 -9.04 -14.31 8.78
C GLN A 247 -9.24 -15.82 8.61
N VAL A 248 -9.09 -16.59 9.67
CA VAL A 248 -9.41 -18.02 9.67
C VAL A 248 -10.82 -18.23 10.20
N ASN A 249 -11.65 -18.92 9.41
CA ASN A 249 -13.03 -19.27 9.73
C ASN A 249 -13.13 -20.80 9.84
N LEU A 250 -13.10 -21.31 11.07
CA LEU A 250 -13.27 -22.73 11.35
C LEU A 250 -14.74 -23.13 11.25
N LEU A 251 -15.04 -24.11 10.39
CA LEU A 251 -16.38 -24.62 10.17
C LEU A 251 -16.55 -25.95 10.91
N THR A 252 -17.40 -25.94 11.94
CA THR A 252 -17.68 -27.11 12.79
C THR A 252 -18.98 -27.79 12.36
N GLY A 253 -19.07 -29.12 12.55
CA GLY A 253 -20.26 -29.91 12.21
C GLY A 253 -20.09 -30.67 10.90
N SER A 254 -21.17 -30.82 10.13
CA SER A 254 -21.19 -31.53 8.85
C SER A 254 -21.68 -30.60 7.74
N SER A 255 -21.08 -30.72 6.54
CA SER A 255 -21.55 -30.03 5.33
C SER A 255 -23.04 -30.30 5.07
N PRO A 256 -23.87 -29.29 4.73
CA PRO A 256 -23.52 -27.89 4.47
C PRO A 256 -23.18 -27.09 5.74
N TYR A 257 -22.18 -26.21 5.64
CA TYR A 257 -21.70 -25.38 6.73
C TYR A 257 -22.28 -23.96 6.61
N PRO A 258 -23.16 -23.53 7.53
CA PRO A 258 -23.54 -22.13 7.63
C PRO A 258 -22.34 -21.30 8.10
N THR A 259 -22.12 -20.17 7.46
CA THR A 259 -21.01 -19.26 7.76
C THR A 259 -21.38 -17.83 7.36
N GLU A 260 -20.40 -16.95 7.32
CA GLU A 260 -20.57 -15.57 6.92
C GLU A 260 -19.34 -15.02 6.21
N ILE A 261 -19.57 -14.03 5.36
CA ILE A 261 -18.55 -13.19 4.75
C ILE A 261 -18.55 -11.87 5.51
N LEU A 262 -17.45 -11.59 6.20
CA LEU A 262 -17.28 -10.38 6.98
C LEU A 262 -17.25 -9.15 6.07
N GLY A 263 -18.10 -8.17 6.34
CA GLY A 263 -18.26 -6.93 5.60
C GLY A 263 -17.60 -5.74 6.26
N PRO A 264 -17.93 -4.50 5.85
CA PRO A 264 -17.35 -3.29 6.42
C PRO A 264 -17.75 -3.09 7.90
N PRO A 265 -16.93 -2.37 8.68
CA PRO A 265 -17.37 -1.84 9.96
C PRO A 265 -18.54 -0.86 9.75
N ASN A 266 -19.53 -0.90 10.64
CA ASN A 266 -20.70 -0.04 10.61
C ASN A 266 -20.41 1.36 11.16
N LYS A 267 -19.38 2.04 10.61
CA LYS A 267 -18.97 3.40 11.03
C LYS A 267 -20.09 4.45 10.85
N LEU A 268 -21.12 4.16 10.04
CA LEU A 268 -22.22 5.07 9.73
C LEU A 268 -23.28 5.18 10.82
N PHE A 269 -23.59 4.06 11.48
CA PHE A 269 -24.73 3.98 12.42
C PHE A 269 -24.35 3.41 13.79
N TYR A 270 -23.21 2.72 13.90
CA TYR A 270 -22.75 2.19 15.18
C TYR A 270 -22.15 3.29 16.05
N ASP A 271 -22.63 3.39 17.29
CA ASP A 271 -22.18 4.34 18.30
C ASP A 271 -21.85 3.57 19.59
N ALA A 272 -20.56 3.52 19.92
CA ALA A 272 -20.05 2.82 21.08
C ALA A 272 -20.48 3.46 22.42
N GLN A 273 -20.75 4.76 22.44
CA GLN A 273 -21.25 5.45 23.62
C GLN A 273 -22.75 5.18 23.78
N ALA A 274 -23.53 5.28 22.69
CA ALA A 274 -24.96 4.94 22.72
C ALA A 274 -25.18 3.48 23.13
N LYS A 275 -24.34 2.54 22.65
CA LYS A 275 -24.38 1.14 23.09
C LYS A 275 -24.15 1.03 24.60
N ARG A 276 -23.11 1.69 25.13
CA ARG A 276 -22.79 1.68 26.58
C ARG A 276 -23.93 2.25 27.41
N GLU A 277 -24.55 3.33 26.94
CA GLU A 277 -25.69 3.96 27.61
C GLU A 277 -26.95 3.08 27.58
N ALA A 278 -27.27 2.48 26.43
CA ALA A 278 -28.38 1.53 26.29
C ALA A 278 -28.22 0.34 27.24
N LEU A 279 -27.02 -0.26 27.28
CA LEU A 279 -26.70 -1.36 28.20
C LEU A 279 -26.85 -0.92 29.67
N ARG A 280 -26.38 0.28 30.03
CA ARG A 280 -26.56 0.83 31.39
C ARG A 280 -28.03 1.04 31.76
N LYS A 281 -28.89 1.34 30.79
CA LYS A 281 -30.34 1.56 30.95
C LYS A 281 -31.18 0.28 30.78
N GLY A 282 -30.55 -0.87 30.51
CA GLY A 282 -31.27 -2.12 30.22
C GLY A 282 -32.06 -2.10 28.91
N LEU A 283 -31.69 -1.23 27.96
CA LEU A 283 -32.32 -1.10 26.65
C LEU A 283 -31.57 -1.91 25.59
N PRO A 284 -32.26 -2.51 24.61
CA PRO A 284 -31.61 -3.21 23.51
C PRO A 284 -30.87 -2.23 22.58
N TYR A 285 -29.73 -2.67 22.03
CA TYR A 285 -28.97 -1.95 21.02
C TYR A 285 -28.69 -2.89 19.83
N ASN A 286 -29.51 -2.77 18.79
CA ASN A 286 -29.55 -3.73 17.66
C ASN A 286 -28.76 -3.27 16.44
N VAL A 287 -27.88 -2.27 16.59
CA VAL A 287 -27.00 -1.84 15.50
C VAL A 287 -25.70 -2.64 15.60
N PRO A 288 -25.39 -3.50 14.61
CA PRO A 288 -24.18 -4.30 14.67
C PRO A 288 -22.95 -3.43 14.44
N LYS A 289 -21.82 -3.80 15.05
CA LYS A 289 -20.53 -3.09 14.92
C LYS A 289 -19.92 -3.29 13.53
N ASP A 290 -20.07 -4.49 12.99
CA ASP A 290 -19.60 -4.88 11.67
C ASP A 290 -20.82 -5.40 10.88
N LEU A 291 -20.82 -5.23 9.56
CA LEU A 291 -21.81 -5.87 8.71
C LEU A 291 -21.33 -7.27 8.34
N HIS A 292 -22.26 -8.23 8.32
CA HIS A 292 -21.98 -9.62 7.97
C HIS A 292 -22.93 -10.05 6.86
N LEU A 293 -22.42 -10.85 5.94
CA LEU A 293 -23.21 -11.44 4.86
C LEU A 293 -23.36 -12.94 5.13
N PRO A 294 -24.57 -13.45 5.41
CA PRO A 294 -24.80 -14.88 5.57
C PRO A 294 -24.34 -15.65 4.33
N ALA A 295 -23.67 -16.77 4.55
CA ALA A 295 -23.20 -17.66 3.51
C ALA A 295 -23.34 -19.12 3.93
N GLU A 296 -23.31 -20.04 2.97
CA GLU A 296 -23.29 -21.48 3.21
C GLU A 296 -22.24 -22.13 2.30
N ILE A 297 -21.44 -23.03 2.85
CA ILE A 297 -20.42 -23.79 2.10
C ILE A 297 -20.80 -25.27 2.12
N THR A 298 -20.99 -25.86 0.95
CA THR A 298 -21.24 -27.30 0.79
C THR A 298 -20.03 -27.96 0.15
N VAL A 299 -19.42 -28.93 0.84
CA VAL A 299 -18.31 -29.73 0.31
C VAL A 299 -18.86 -30.83 -0.61
N LYS A 300 -18.29 -30.97 -1.80
CA LYS A 300 -18.58 -31.99 -2.81
C LYS A 300 -17.35 -32.84 -3.09
N GLU A 301 -17.51 -33.88 -3.91
CA GLU A 301 -16.42 -34.79 -4.28
C GLU A 301 -15.26 -34.10 -5.02
N LYS A 302 -15.54 -33.09 -5.84
CA LYS A 302 -14.56 -32.41 -6.70
C LYS A 302 -14.42 -30.91 -6.46
N GLY A 303 -15.04 -30.39 -5.41
CA GLY A 303 -15.04 -28.96 -5.14
C GLY A 303 -15.94 -28.56 -3.99
N VAL A 304 -16.19 -27.26 -3.88
CA VAL A 304 -17.13 -26.69 -2.90
C VAL A 304 -18.15 -25.80 -3.61
N ASP A 305 -19.41 -25.89 -3.18
CA ASP A 305 -20.44 -24.91 -3.52
C ASP A 305 -20.48 -23.84 -2.42
N VAL A 306 -20.46 -22.57 -2.82
CA VAL A 306 -20.57 -21.41 -1.93
C VAL A 306 -21.83 -20.63 -2.28
N PHE A 307 -22.72 -20.45 -1.30
CA PHE A 307 -23.99 -19.73 -1.45
C PHE A 307 -23.98 -18.45 -0.62
N PHE A 308 -24.26 -17.30 -1.23
CA PHE A 308 -24.42 -16.01 -0.54
C PHE A 308 -25.10 -14.99 -1.46
N ASN A 309 -25.83 -14.02 -0.91
CA ASN A 309 -26.49 -12.96 -1.72
C ASN A 309 -27.37 -13.50 -2.88
N ASP A 310 -28.07 -14.61 -2.67
CA ASP A 310 -28.85 -15.32 -3.70
C ASP A 310 -28.00 -15.82 -4.90
N LYS A 311 -26.68 -15.91 -4.72
CA LYS A 311 -25.72 -16.43 -5.70
C LYS A 311 -25.22 -17.81 -5.27
N HIS A 312 -24.83 -18.60 -6.27
CA HIS A 312 -24.20 -19.90 -6.13
C HIS A 312 -22.92 -19.92 -6.95
N VAL A 313 -21.82 -20.36 -6.35
CA VAL A 313 -20.50 -20.47 -6.98
C VAL A 313 -19.95 -21.86 -6.69
N PHE A 314 -19.60 -22.61 -7.73
CA PHE A 314 -18.84 -23.85 -7.59
C PHE A 314 -17.34 -23.56 -7.77
N VAL A 315 -16.51 -24.07 -6.87
CA VAL A 315 -15.05 -23.92 -6.90
C VAL A 315 -14.42 -25.30 -6.89
N ALA A 316 -13.77 -25.67 -7.99
CA ALA A 316 -13.03 -26.94 -8.09
C ALA A 316 -11.69 -26.86 -7.35
N GLU A 317 -11.19 -28.00 -6.89
CA GLU A 317 -9.88 -28.09 -6.22
C GLU A 317 -8.75 -27.63 -7.17
N GLY A 318 -7.84 -26.81 -6.65
CA GLY A 318 -6.75 -26.18 -7.41
C GLY A 318 -7.21 -25.10 -8.40
N GLN A 319 -8.45 -24.61 -8.32
CA GLN A 319 -9.00 -23.63 -9.26
C GLN A 319 -9.55 -22.38 -8.59
N TRP A 320 -9.48 -21.27 -9.31
CA TRP A 320 -10.10 -20.00 -8.93
C TRP A 320 -11.52 -19.88 -9.47
N SER A 321 -12.41 -19.27 -8.69
CA SER A 321 -13.70 -18.77 -9.20
C SER A 321 -13.53 -17.50 -10.03
N ASP A 322 -14.59 -17.08 -10.72
CA ASP A 322 -14.73 -15.71 -11.22
C ASP A 322 -14.87 -14.71 -10.06
N PHE A 323 -14.83 -13.40 -10.38
CA PHE A 323 -15.17 -12.35 -9.41
C PHE A 323 -16.68 -12.33 -9.13
N ILE A 324 -17.05 -12.35 -7.85
CA ILE A 324 -18.44 -12.37 -7.42
C ILE A 324 -18.75 -11.15 -6.55
N GLU A 325 -19.72 -10.34 -6.97
CA GLU A 325 -20.12 -9.16 -6.18
C GLU A 325 -20.78 -9.55 -4.86
N THR A 326 -20.40 -8.84 -3.81
CA THR A 326 -21.03 -8.84 -2.48
C THR A 326 -21.82 -7.54 -2.27
N THR A 327 -22.79 -7.54 -1.38
CA THR A 327 -23.67 -6.40 -1.11
C THR A 327 -24.04 -6.43 0.36
N TYR A 328 -23.61 -5.41 1.08
CA TYR A 328 -23.86 -5.26 2.51
C TYR A 328 -24.86 -4.13 2.70
N ARG A 329 -25.90 -4.37 3.51
CA ARG A 329 -26.96 -3.39 3.77
C ARG A 329 -26.79 -2.83 5.17
N PHE A 330 -26.66 -1.52 5.26
CA PHE A 330 -26.69 -0.82 6.54
C PHE A 330 -28.15 -0.64 7.01
N ASN A 331 -29.03 -0.32 6.07
CA ASN A 331 -30.47 -0.14 6.26
C ASN A 331 -31.18 -0.26 4.88
N PRO A 332 -32.51 -0.09 4.77
CA PRO A 332 -33.21 -0.18 3.49
C PRO A 332 -32.75 0.80 2.39
N LEU A 333 -32.18 1.96 2.76
CA LEU A 333 -31.71 2.99 1.81
C LEU A 333 -30.23 2.86 1.46
N ILE A 334 -29.39 2.44 2.41
CA ILE A 334 -27.94 2.48 2.28
C ILE A 334 -27.37 1.07 2.22
N LYS A 335 -26.71 0.80 1.11
CA LYS A 335 -25.96 -0.43 0.84
C LYS A 335 -24.61 -0.09 0.24
N VAL A 336 -23.65 -0.95 0.46
CA VAL A 336 -22.33 -0.90 -0.19
C VAL A 336 -22.05 -2.22 -0.87
N LYS A 337 -21.43 -2.16 -2.04
CA LYS A 337 -21.00 -3.33 -2.79
C LYS A 337 -19.50 -3.56 -2.62
N GLY A 338 -19.12 -4.82 -2.58
CA GLY A 338 -17.75 -5.26 -2.78
C GLY A 338 -17.72 -6.39 -3.81
N PHE A 339 -16.58 -7.04 -3.93
CA PHE A 339 -16.47 -8.29 -4.68
C PHE A 339 -15.31 -9.15 -4.16
N VAL A 340 -15.41 -10.45 -4.38
CA VAL A 340 -14.44 -11.46 -3.92
C VAL A 340 -14.16 -12.49 -5.02
N ARG A 341 -13.08 -13.25 -4.88
CA ARG A 341 -12.87 -14.54 -5.55
C ARG A 341 -12.57 -15.59 -4.51
N PHE A 342 -12.81 -16.84 -4.89
CA PHE A 342 -12.48 -18.01 -4.10
C PHE A 342 -11.44 -18.86 -4.82
N TYR A 343 -10.64 -19.58 -4.04
CA TYR A 343 -9.73 -20.61 -4.53
C TYR A 343 -9.75 -21.78 -3.57
N LEU A 344 -9.93 -23.00 -4.08
CA LEU A 344 -9.97 -24.19 -3.25
C LEU A 344 -8.60 -24.87 -3.28
N GLU A 345 -7.85 -24.79 -2.18
CA GLU A 345 -6.50 -25.37 -2.08
C GLU A 345 -6.56 -26.90 -1.93
N SER A 346 -7.43 -27.40 -1.06
CA SER A 346 -7.55 -28.82 -0.79
C SER A 346 -8.99 -29.19 -0.45
N LEU A 347 -9.37 -30.45 -0.73
CA LEU A 347 -10.60 -31.09 -0.25
C LEU A 347 -10.34 -32.06 0.90
N GLN A 348 -9.14 -32.66 0.94
CA GLN A 348 -8.77 -33.73 1.88
C GLN A 348 -7.38 -33.46 2.48
N PRO A 349 -7.11 -33.90 3.73
CA PRO A 349 -8.07 -34.51 4.69
C PRO A 349 -9.12 -33.52 5.20
N HIS A 350 -8.84 -32.23 5.09
CA HIS A 350 -9.74 -31.14 5.39
C HIS A 350 -9.82 -30.21 4.19
N PHE A 351 -11.00 -29.65 3.94
CA PHE A 351 -11.10 -28.68 2.86
C PHE A 351 -10.50 -27.34 3.30
N LYS A 352 -9.84 -26.65 2.38
CA LYS A 352 -9.27 -25.32 2.63
C LYS A 352 -9.64 -24.38 1.49
N LEU A 353 -10.61 -23.52 1.75
CA LEU A 353 -11.12 -22.55 0.79
C LEU A 353 -10.58 -21.16 1.11
N TYR A 354 -9.76 -20.62 0.22
CA TYR A 354 -9.33 -19.24 0.20
C TYR A 354 -10.44 -18.32 -0.32
N MET A 355 -10.51 -17.12 0.23
CA MET A 355 -11.26 -16.00 -0.31
C MET A 355 -10.39 -14.74 -0.27
N THR A 356 -10.34 -14.01 -1.39
CA THR A 356 -9.65 -12.72 -1.46
C THR A 356 -10.20 -11.73 -0.45
N PRO A 357 -9.45 -10.67 -0.06
CA PRO A 357 -10.03 -9.53 0.61
C PRO A 357 -11.25 -9.00 -0.16
N VAL A 358 -12.26 -8.50 0.56
CA VAL A 358 -13.45 -7.93 -0.09
C VAL A 358 -13.05 -6.61 -0.72
N ASN A 359 -12.87 -6.61 -2.04
CA ASN A 359 -12.44 -5.44 -2.80
C ASN A 359 -13.57 -4.40 -2.85
N LEU A 360 -13.21 -3.11 -2.91
CA LEU A 360 -14.17 -2.03 -3.10
C LEU A 360 -14.75 -2.10 -4.52
N HIS A 361 -16.07 -2.19 -4.64
CA HIS A 361 -16.72 -2.19 -5.95
C HIS A 361 -16.53 -0.82 -6.65
N PRO A 362 -16.45 -0.75 -7.98
CA PRO A 362 -16.41 0.51 -8.77
C PRO A 362 -17.58 1.50 -8.57
N ASP A 363 -18.65 1.07 -7.88
CA ASP A 363 -19.78 1.92 -7.48
C ASP A 363 -19.54 2.61 -6.13
N ASN A 364 -18.43 2.30 -5.45
CA ASN A 364 -18.11 2.84 -4.15
C ASN A 364 -17.92 4.36 -4.23
N PRO A 365 -18.38 5.14 -3.24
CA PRO A 365 -18.18 6.59 -3.22
C PRO A 365 -16.72 7.01 -3.02
N LEU A 366 -15.85 6.13 -2.52
CA LEU A 366 -14.43 6.44 -2.39
C LEU A 366 -13.77 6.65 -3.77
N PRO A 367 -12.87 7.64 -3.91
CA PRO A 367 -12.25 7.98 -5.18
C PRO A 367 -11.17 6.97 -5.61
N LEU A 368 -11.62 5.86 -6.21
CA LEU A 368 -10.74 4.83 -6.78
C LEU A 368 -10.08 5.30 -8.08
N THR A 369 -10.76 6.17 -8.82
CA THR A 369 -10.30 6.69 -10.11
C THR A 369 -10.67 8.16 -10.27
N TYR A 370 -9.92 8.89 -11.09
CA TYR A 370 -10.35 10.18 -11.61
C TYR A 370 -10.50 10.13 -13.15
N PRO A 371 -11.60 10.63 -13.73
CA PRO A 371 -12.85 10.95 -13.04
C PRO A 371 -13.46 9.69 -12.39
N GLN A 372 -14.36 9.85 -11.40
CA GLN A 372 -14.97 8.71 -10.69
C GLN A 372 -15.71 7.74 -11.63
N SER A 373 -16.23 8.23 -12.76
CA SER A 373 -16.90 7.41 -13.77
C SER A 373 -15.97 6.40 -14.45
N LEU A 374 -14.65 6.61 -14.43
CA LEU A 374 -13.66 5.75 -15.07
C LEU A 374 -13.65 4.34 -14.46
N ALA A 375 -13.81 4.20 -13.14
CA ALA A 375 -13.86 2.90 -12.48
C ALA A 375 -14.93 1.98 -13.09
N LYS A 376 -16.11 2.52 -13.42
CA LYS A 376 -17.20 1.78 -14.06
C LYS A 376 -16.86 1.38 -15.50
N THR A 377 -16.17 2.25 -16.24
CA THR A 377 -15.72 1.95 -17.60
C THR A 377 -14.72 0.80 -17.61
N ILE A 378 -13.73 0.83 -16.72
CA ILE A 378 -12.74 -0.24 -16.58
C ILE A 378 -13.43 -1.56 -16.22
N TRP A 379 -14.31 -1.53 -15.22
CA TRP A 379 -15.03 -2.71 -14.73
C TRP A 379 -15.89 -3.38 -15.80
N LYS A 380 -16.61 -2.59 -16.60
CA LYS A 380 -17.44 -3.11 -17.70
C LYS A 380 -16.63 -3.87 -18.76
N LYS A 381 -15.38 -3.47 -19.00
CA LYS A 381 -14.49 -4.19 -19.92
C LYS A 381 -14.03 -5.50 -19.29
N ALA A 382 -13.50 -5.43 -18.06
CA ALA A 382 -13.28 -6.60 -17.23
C ALA A 382 -12.99 -6.22 -15.76
N PRO A 383 -13.38 -7.06 -14.79
CA PRO A 383 -13.02 -6.88 -13.39
C PRO A 383 -11.51 -6.81 -13.14
N TYR A 384 -11.10 -6.07 -12.12
CA TYR A 384 -9.72 -6.02 -11.62
C TYR A 384 -9.75 -5.85 -10.10
N LYS A 385 -8.67 -6.23 -9.42
CA LYS A 385 -8.53 -5.98 -7.98
C LYS A 385 -8.35 -4.48 -7.74
N THR A 386 -9.30 -3.86 -7.05
CA THR A 386 -9.27 -2.42 -6.76
C THR A 386 -8.34 -2.08 -5.61
N ILE A 387 -8.09 -3.05 -4.72
CA ILE A 387 -7.19 -2.87 -3.58
C ILE A 387 -5.75 -2.51 -4.02
N GLY A 388 -5.11 -1.61 -3.28
CA GLY A 388 -3.78 -1.10 -3.59
C GLY A 388 -2.73 -2.21 -3.53
N TRP A 389 -2.72 -2.96 -2.43
CA TRP A 389 -1.93 -4.18 -2.28
C TRP A 389 -2.65 -5.38 -2.94
N ALA A 390 -2.60 -5.42 -4.27
CA ALA A 390 -3.43 -6.34 -5.07
C ALA A 390 -3.02 -7.81 -4.95
N CYS A 391 -1.77 -8.10 -4.64
CA CYS A 391 -1.23 -9.45 -4.58
C CYS A 391 -1.18 -9.94 -3.13
N ASP A 392 -1.78 -11.09 -2.83
CA ASP A 392 -1.80 -11.61 -1.46
C ASP A 392 -0.47 -12.28 -1.09
N THR A 393 0.31 -11.59 -0.25
CA THR A 393 1.54 -12.11 0.35
C THR A 393 1.32 -12.63 1.78
N TRP A 394 0.16 -12.37 2.39
CA TRP A 394 -0.10 -12.66 3.80
C TRP A 394 -0.37 -14.14 4.02
N THR A 395 -1.13 -14.74 3.11
CA THR A 395 -1.60 -16.11 3.26
C THR A 395 -0.46 -17.11 3.10
N ILE A 396 0.43 -16.90 2.13
CA ILE A 396 1.63 -17.73 1.98
C ILE A 396 2.65 -17.49 3.10
N SER A 397 2.87 -16.25 3.54
CA SER A 397 3.75 -15.97 4.68
C SER A 397 3.25 -16.56 5.99
N SER A 398 1.93 -16.74 6.14
CA SER A 398 1.32 -17.37 7.31
C SER A 398 1.31 -18.91 7.23
N GLY A 399 1.87 -19.51 6.17
CA GLY A 399 1.85 -20.95 5.92
C GLY A 399 0.47 -21.52 5.55
N LEU A 400 -0.49 -20.66 5.21
CA LEU A 400 -1.88 -21.06 4.99
C LEU A 400 -2.14 -21.53 3.55
N MET A 401 -1.36 -21.04 2.58
CA MET A 401 -1.42 -21.41 1.16
C MET A 401 -0.02 -21.71 0.61
N GLY A 402 0.07 -22.54 -0.42
CA GLY A 402 1.31 -22.86 -1.11
C GLY A 402 1.76 -21.85 -2.18
N GLU A 403 2.95 -22.09 -2.72
CA GLU A 403 3.58 -21.31 -3.79
C GLU A 403 2.75 -21.26 -5.08
N ASP A 404 2.07 -22.36 -5.45
CA ASP A 404 1.25 -22.42 -6.67
C ASP A 404 0.07 -21.45 -6.64
N HIS A 405 -0.65 -21.38 -5.50
CA HIS A 405 -1.72 -20.40 -5.29
C HIS A 405 -1.19 -18.97 -5.46
N PHE A 406 -0.04 -18.69 -4.84
CA PHE A 406 0.60 -17.38 -4.92
C PHE A 406 0.97 -17.02 -6.36
N LEU A 407 1.66 -17.89 -7.09
CA LEU A 407 2.06 -17.65 -8.48
C LEU A 407 0.84 -17.48 -9.41
N GLN A 408 -0.22 -18.27 -9.23
CA GLN A 408 -1.46 -18.09 -9.98
C GLN A 408 -2.09 -16.71 -9.73
N ASP A 409 -2.16 -16.28 -8.46
CA ASP A 409 -2.69 -14.97 -8.10
C ASP A 409 -1.86 -13.82 -8.69
N MET A 410 -0.54 -13.94 -8.61
CA MET A 410 0.42 -12.99 -9.19
C MET A 410 0.21 -12.87 -10.71
N ASN A 411 0.14 -13.99 -11.42
CA ASN A 411 0.00 -14.02 -12.88
C ASN A 411 -1.33 -13.43 -13.35
N MET A 412 -2.46 -13.85 -12.75
CA MET A 412 -3.77 -13.28 -13.07
C MET A 412 -3.83 -11.78 -12.79
N THR A 413 -3.15 -11.31 -11.74
CA THR A 413 -3.13 -9.89 -11.37
C THR A 413 -2.31 -9.07 -12.38
N VAL A 414 -1.11 -9.52 -12.74
CA VAL A 414 -0.26 -8.81 -13.71
C VAL A 414 -0.86 -8.84 -15.11
N ASP A 415 -1.50 -9.93 -15.53
CA ASP A 415 -2.20 -10.02 -16.82
C ASP A 415 -3.31 -8.97 -16.91
N ARG A 416 -4.06 -8.78 -15.82
CA ARG A 416 -5.09 -7.76 -15.79
C ARG A 416 -4.52 -6.35 -15.85
N PHE A 417 -3.40 -6.09 -15.17
CA PHE A 417 -2.76 -4.78 -15.19
C PHE A 417 -2.05 -4.49 -16.51
N GLU A 418 -1.49 -5.49 -17.18
CA GLU A 418 -0.99 -5.36 -18.55
C GLU A 418 -2.15 -4.97 -19.48
N GLN A 419 -3.30 -5.64 -19.37
CA GLN A 419 -4.46 -5.29 -20.19
C GLN A 419 -4.92 -3.85 -19.96
N LEU A 420 -4.83 -3.33 -18.72
CA LEU A 420 -5.07 -1.91 -18.45
C LEU A 420 -4.06 -1.04 -19.20
N MET A 421 -2.77 -1.35 -19.13
CA MET A 421 -1.72 -0.61 -19.84
C MET A 421 -2.03 -0.54 -21.34
N VAL A 422 -2.32 -1.69 -21.95
CA VAL A 422 -2.66 -1.79 -23.38
C VAL A 422 -3.91 -0.97 -23.71
N ASP A 423 -4.95 -1.08 -22.89
CA ASP A 423 -6.22 -0.37 -23.11
C ASP A 423 -6.07 1.15 -23.05
N PHE A 424 -5.26 1.65 -22.13
CA PHE A 424 -5.03 3.09 -22.03
C PHE A 424 -4.07 3.57 -23.11
N LEU A 425 -2.93 2.90 -23.34
CA LEU A 425 -1.93 3.33 -24.33
C LEU A 425 -2.47 3.41 -25.76
N LYS A 426 -3.38 2.51 -26.17
CA LYS A 426 -3.96 2.49 -27.53
C LYS A 426 -4.59 3.81 -27.96
N ASP A 427 -5.26 4.51 -27.04
CA ASP A 427 -5.98 5.76 -27.32
C ASP A 427 -5.39 6.94 -26.50
N ASP A 428 -4.17 6.81 -25.99
CA ASP A 428 -3.62 7.73 -25.01
C ASP A 428 -3.21 9.08 -25.63
N GLN A 429 -3.96 10.12 -25.25
CA GLN A 429 -3.73 11.51 -25.63
C GLN A 429 -3.01 12.33 -24.53
N SER A 430 -2.44 11.67 -23.54
CA SER A 430 -1.69 12.34 -22.47
C SER A 430 -0.31 12.82 -22.94
N ASP A 431 0.16 13.92 -22.35
CA ASP A 431 1.57 14.35 -22.41
C ASP A 431 2.44 13.45 -21.50
N LEU A 432 1.84 12.89 -20.44
CA LEU A 432 2.50 11.98 -19.51
C LEU A 432 1.64 10.74 -19.23
N PHE A 433 2.18 9.57 -19.52
CA PHE A 433 1.63 8.29 -19.08
C PHE A 433 2.55 7.66 -18.05
N VAL A 434 2.01 7.20 -16.91
CA VAL A 434 2.74 6.44 -15.91
C VAL A 434 1.93 5.22 -15.50
N GLN A 435 2.52 4.04 -15.57
CA GLN A 435 1.96 2.85 -14.93
C GLN A 435 3.01 2.10 -14.13
N VAL A 436 2.66 1.70 -12.90
CA VAL A 436 3.55 0.92 -12.01
C VAL A 436 3.02 -0.50 -11.82
N PHE A 437 3.93 -1.47 -11.93
CA PHE A 437 3.67 -2.90 -11.75
C PHE A 437 4.40 -3.41 -10.51
N SER A 438 3.66 -4.02 -9.58
CA SER A 438 4.23 -4.57 -8.35
C SER A 438 4.67 -6.04 -8.43
N TYR A 439 4.86 -6.54 -9.65
CA TYR A 439 4.96 -7.98 -9.90
C TYR A 439 6.30 -8.55 -9.43
N THR A 440 7.40 -7.91 -9.81
CA THR A 440 8.76 -8.32 -9.47
C THR A 440 9.04 -8.20 -7.98
N ASP A 441 8.62 -7.10 -7.32
CA ASP A 441 8.72 -6.93 -5.86
C ASP A 441 8.08 -8.10 -5.08
N ARG A 442 6.83 -8.45 -5.39
CA ARG A 442 6.11 -9.48 -4.64
C ARG A 442 6.69 -10.87 -4.87
N ILE A 443 7.09 -11.17 -6.12
CA ILE A 443 7.81 -12.42 -6.44
C ILE A 443 9.15 -12.45 -5.71
N ALA A 444 9.92 -11.36 -5.70
CA ALA A 444 11.21 -11.31 -5.02
C ALA A 444 11.02 -11.52 -3.51
N HIS A 445 10.11 -10.80 -2.85
CA HIS A 445 9.83 -11.03 -1.45
C HIS A 445 9.48 -12.48 -1.13
N VAL A 446 8.58 -13.11 -1.89
CA VAL A 446 8.06 -14.44 -1.55
C VAL A 446 8.90 -15.58 -2.11
N MET A 447 9.62 -15.43 -3.22
CA MET A 447 10.24 -16.58 -3.92
C MET A 447 11.76 -16.60 -3.83
N TRP A 448 12.42 -15.56 -3.26
CA TRP A 448 13.88 -15.47 -3.19
C TRP A 448 14.54 -16.68 -2.54
N ARG A 449 13.94 -17.23 -1.47
CA ARG A 449 14.45 -18.42 -0.76
C ARG A 449 14.58 -19.66 -1.65
N HIS A 450 13.96 -19.70 -2.83
CA HIS A 450 14.12 -20.82 -3.76
C HIS A 450 15.33 -20.63 -4.68
N TRP A 451 15.86 -19.42 -4.80
CA TRP A 451 17.08 -19.11 -5.54
C TRP A 451 18.30 -19.06 -4.60
N ASP A 452 18.15 -18.55 -3.38
CA ASP A 452 19.27 -18.42 -2.44
C ASP A 452 19.52 -19.68 -1.61
N GLU A 453 20.52 -20.47 -2.00
CA GLU A 453 20.93 -21.72 -1.31
C GLU A 453 21.38 -21.51 0.14
N GLN A 454 21.75 -20.29 0.53
CA GLN A 454 22.20 -19.97 1.88
C GLN A 454 21.05 -19.47 2.77
N HIS A 455 19.83 -19.33 2.23
CA HIS A 455 18.68 -18.92 3.03
C HIS A 455 18.28 -20.02 4.03
N PRO A 456 17.94 -19.71 5.30
CA PRO A 456 17.61 -20.73 6.31
C PRO A 456 16.45 -21.67 5.94
N LEU A 457 15.49 -21.18 5.13
CA LEU A 457 14.40 -21.98 4.57
C LEU A 457 14.67 -22.59 3.18
N TYR A 458 15.90 -22.52 2.66
CA TYR A 458 16.20 -23.17 1.39
C TYR A 458 16.10 -24.69 1.53
N ASP A 459 15.31 -25.29 0.66
CA ASP A 459 15.15 -26.74 0.55
C ASP A 459 15.31 -27.13 -0.91
N ALA A 460 16.43 -27.77 -1.25
CA ALA A 460 16.74 -28.18 -2.62
C ALA A 460 15.66 -29.08 -3.24
N SER A 461 14.96 -29.90 -2.43
CA SER A 461 13.91 -30.79 -2.92
C SER A 461 12.63 -30.05 -3.30
N ARG A 462 12.37 -28.91 -2.67
CA ARG A 462 11.21 -28.04 -2.93
C ARG A 462 11.53 -26.87 -3.84
N ALA A 463 12.79 -26.50 -3.99
CA ALA A 463 13.21 -25.33 -4.77
C ALA A 463 13.08 -25.57 -6.28
N ALA A 464 13.35 -26.79 -6.77
CA ALA A 464 13.44 -27.07 -8.21
C ALA A 464 12.24 -26.59 -9.06
N PRO A 465 10.96 -26.74 -8.65
CA PRO A 465 9.81 -26.22 -9.41
C PRO A 465 9.72 -24.69 -9.45
N PHE A 466 10.35 -24.01 -8.48
CA PHE A 466 10.18 -22.58 -8.20
C PHE A 466 11.44 -21.74 -8.40
N GLN A 467 12.60 -22.36 -8.60
CA GLN A 467 13.89 -21.70 -8.84
C GLN A 467 13.82 -20.68 -9.98
N GLU A 468 12.99 -20.96 -10.98
CA GLU A 468 12.84 -20.13 -12.17
C GLU A 468 11.81 -19.01 -12.01
N ALA A 469 11.06 -18.97 -10.90
CA ALA A 469 9.96 -18.01 -10.70
C ALA A 469 10.45 -16.56 -10.73
N LEU A 470 11.61 -16.26 -10.11
CA LEU A 470 12.13 -14.89 -10.10
C LEU A 470 12.59 -14.46 -11.49
N ARG A 471 13.31 -15.32 -12.23
CA ARG A 471 13.73 -15.04 -13.62
C ARG A 471 12.54 -14.89 -14.56
N GLN A 472 11.53 -15.75 -14.45
CA GLN A 472 10.28 -15.61 -15.19
C GLN A 472 9.60 -14.27 -14.90
N ALA A 473 9.70 -13.77 -13.65
CA ALA A 473 9.12 -12.47 -13.34
C ALA A 473 9.77 -11.33 -14.13
N TYR A 474 11.11 -11.31 -14.22
CA TYR A 474 11.82 -10.35 -15.05
C TYR A 474 11.50 -10.49 -16.54
N ARG A 475 11.42 -11.72 -17.07
CA ARG A 475 11.02 -11.95 -18.47
C ARG A 475 9.60 -11.45 -18.76
N ARG A 476 8.66 -11.66 -17.83
CA ARG A 476 7.28 -11.15 -17.95
C ARG A 476 7.25 -9.62 -17.99
N MET A 477 8.08 -8.96 -17.20
CA MET A 477 8.19 -7.51 -17.22
C MET A 477 8.84 -6.99 -18.51
N ASP A 478 9.83 -7.70 -19.06
CA ASP A 478 10.43 -7.40 -20.37
C ASP A 478 9.40 -7.53 -21.51
N GLU A 479 8.54 -8.56 -21.50
CA GLU A 479 7.43 -8.69 -22.46
C GLU A 479 6.44 -7.51 -22.38
N ILE A 480 6.12 -7.05 -21.17
CA ILE A 480 5.25 -5.89 -20.95
C ILE A 480 5.91 -4.63 -21.54
N VAL A 481 7.22 -4.47 -21.36
CA VAL A 481 8.00 -3.38 -21.98
C VAL A 481 7.92 -3.45 -23.50
N GLY A 482 8.12 -4.62 -24.09
CA GLY A 482 7.98 -4.84 -25.54
C GLY A 482 6.58 -4.44 -26.06
N LYS A 483 5.52 -4.81 -25.33
CA LYS A 483 4.14 -4.43 -25.67
C LYS A 483 3.91 -2.92 -25.57
N ALA A 484 4.47 -2.26 -24.54
CA ALA A 484 4.38 -0.81 -24.40
C ALA A 484 5.11 -0.09 -25.54
N MET A 485 6.34 -0.52 -25.87
CA MET A 485 7.13 0.01 -26.97
C MET A 485 6.42 -0.13 -28.33
N ALA A 486 5.69 -1.22 -28.55
CA ALA A 486 4.91 -1.44 -29.77
C ALA A 486 3.67 -0.53 -29.90
N LEU A 487 3.21 0.09 -28.81
CA LEU A 487 2.01 0.94 -28.77
C LEU A 487 2.32 2.45 -28.84
N ILE A 488 3.59 2.84 -28.78
CA ILE A 488 4.01 4.25 -28.77
C ILE A 488 4.70 4.63 -30.08
N ASP A 489 4.65 5.92 -30.42
CA ASP A 489 5.45 6.49 -31.53
C ASP A 489 6.83 6.87 -30.99
N PRO A 490 7.91 6.11 -31.31
CA PRO A 490 9.25 6.35 -30.75
C PRO A 490 9.86 7.68 -31.21
N HIS A 491 9.33 8.31 -32.26
CA HIS A 491 9.80 9.63 -32.71
C HIS A 491 9.14 10.79 -31.96
N LYS A 492 8.06 10.55 -31.22
CA LYS A 492 7.29 11.58 -30.50
C LYS A 492 7.23 11.35 -29.00
N THR A 493 7.84 10.27 -28.53
CA THR A 493 7.71 9.80 -27.14
C THR A 493 9.08 9.55 -26.55
N VAL A 494 9.34 10.11 -25.37
CA VAL A 494 10.41 9.62 -24.49
C VAL A 494 9.86 8.46 -23.68
N PHE A 495 10.49 7.29 -23.81
CA PHE A 495 10.11 6.09 -23.10
C PHE A 495 11.09 5.82 -21.96
N ILE A 496 10.54 5.57 -20.77
CA ILE A 496 11.29 5.37 -19.54
C ILE A 496 10.82 4.05 -18.91
N VAL A 497 11.78 3.20 -18.55
CA VAL A 497 11.53 2.08 -17.64
C VAL A 497 12.38 2.32 -16.40
N CYS A 498 11.76 2.34 -15.22
CA CYS A 498 12.51 2.56 -13.99
C CYS A 498 11.99 1.69 -12.85
N SER A 499 12.86 1.46 -11.87
CA SER A 499 12.47 0.84 -10.62
C SER A 499 12.88 1.67 -9.42
N ASP A 500 12.00 1.69 -8.44
CA ASP A 500 12.10 2.45 -7.22
C ASP A 500 13.13 1.93 -6.21
N HIS A 501 13.53 0.66 -6.36
CA HIS A 501 14.63 -0.01 -5.66
C HIS A 501 14.98 -1.35 -6.32
N GLY A 502 16.14 -1.89 -5.96
CA GLY A 502 16.55 -3.27 -6.21
C GLY A 502 16.18 -4.19 -5.05
N PHE A 503 16.89 -5.31 -4.93
CA PHE A 503 16.62 -6.34 -3.92
C PHE A 503 17.89 -7.05 -3.49
N ALA A 504 17.93 -7.52 -2.24
CA ALA A 504 18.92 -8.48 -1.79
C ALA A 504 18.27 -9.60 -0.96
N SER A 505 19.03 -10.67 -0.71
CA SER A 505 18.57 -11.73 0.18
C SER A 505 18.39 -11.24 1.61
N PHE A 506 17.36 -11.74 2.27
CA PHE A 506 17.08 -11.51 3.67
C PHE A 506 17.11 -12.84 4.43
N ARG A 507 18.23 -13.09 5.12
CA ARG A 507 18.49 -14.33 5.85
C ARG A 507 18.41 -14.19 7.36
N HIS A 508 18.69 -12.99 7.89
CA HIS A 508 18.75 -12.77 9.33
C HIS A 508 18.10 -11.45 9.75
N ASN A 509 17.37 -11.51 10.86
CA ASN A 509 16.80 -10.36 11.53
C ASN A 509 17.83 -9.71 12.43
N PHE A 510 17.78 -8.38 12.56
CA PHE A 510 18.48 -7.62 13.59
C PHE A 510 17.47 -6.79 14.41
N ASN A 511 17.46 -7.02 15.72
CA ASN A 511 16.52 -6.43 16.68
C ASN A 511 17.12 -5.19 17.34
N TYR A 512 16.79 -4.00 16.83
CA TYR A 512 17.43 -2.77 17.30
C TYR A 512 17.03 -2.40 18.73
N ASN A 513 15.76 -2.60 19.10
CA ASN A 513 15.34 -2.30 20.47
C ASN A 513 16.00 -3.23 21.48
N THR A 514 16.21 -4.50 21.11
CA THR A 514 16.98 -5.46 21.91
C THR A 514 18.42 -4.98 22.09
N TRP A 515 19.08 -4.59 20.99
CA TRP A 515 20.42 -4.00 21.03
C TRP A 515 20.48 -2.75 21.94
N LEU A 516 19.48 -1.86 21.84
CA LEU A 516 19.38 -0.64 22.65
C LEU A 516 19.17 -0.96 24.14
N VAL A 517 18.40 -2.00 24.48
CA VAL A 517 18.22 -2.46 25.86
C VAL A 517 19.54 -2.98 26.43
N GLU A 518 20.20 -3.88 25.72
CA GLU A 518 21.43 -4.53 26.19
C GLU A 518 22.60 -3.54 26.31
N ASN A 519 22.65 -2.53 25.44
CA ASN A 519 23.65 -1.46 25.52
C ASN A 519 23.22 -0.29 26.44
N GLY A 520 22.03 -0.38 27.05
CA GLY A 520 21.59 0.53 28.09
C GLY A 520 20.96 1.85 27.64
N TYR A 521 20.65 2.02 26.34
CA TYR A 521 19.98 3.19 25.79
C TYR A 521 18.45 3.14 25.92
N LEU A 522 17.87 1.94 25.97
CA LEU A 522 16.45 1.71 26.22
C LEU A 522 16.28 1.03 27.58
N LYS A 523 15.41 1.57 28.44
CA LYS A 523 15.18 1.05 29.80
C LYS A 523 13.83 0.38 29.91
N LEU A 524 13.76 -0.72 30.66
CA LEU A 524 12.53 -1.45 30.95
C LEU A 524 12.03 -1.10 32.35
N LYS A 525 10.70 -1.05 32.52
CA LYS A 525 10.07 -0.87 33.83
C LYS A 525 10.39 -2.04 34.76
N LYS A 526 10.11 -1.85 36.04
CA LYS A 526 10.09 -2.93 37.03
C LYS A 526 8.76 -3.68 36.96
N ASN A 527 8.81 -5.00 37.19
CA ASN A 527 7.62 -5.84 37.32
C ASN A 527 6.88 -5.57 38.66
N VAL A 528 5.76 -6.27 38.89
CA VAL A 528 4.94 -6.12 40.10
C VAL A 528 5.66 -6.42 41.41
N LEU A 529 6.81 -7.11 41.36
CA LEU A 529 7.68 -7.42 42.51
C LEU A 529 8.80 -6.39 42.69
N GLY A 530 8.83 -5.32 41.90
CA GLY A 530 9.87 -4.29 41.96
C GLY A 530 11.20 -4.69 41.31
N VAL A 531 11.25 -5.80 40.59
CA VAL A 531 12.44 -6.29 39.88
C VAL A 531 12.43 -5.75 38.44
N PRO A 532 13.54 -5.21 37.90
CA PRO A 532 13.60 -4.80 36.50
C PRO A 532 13.15 -5.94 35.57
N MET A 533 12.21 -5.65 34.66
CA MET A 533 11.82 -6.63 33.64
C MET A 533 13.01 -6.94 32.73
N LYS A 534 13.08 -8.18 32.28
CA LYS A 534 14.04 -8.69 31.29
C LYS A 534 13.36 -8.89 29.96
N LEU A 535 14.13 -9.00 28.88
CA LEU A 535 13.59 -9.25 27.53
C LEU A 535 12.78 -10.56 27.47
N ASP A 536 13.20 -11.60 28.20
CA ASP A 536 12.46 -12.87 28.30
C ASP A 536 11.05 -12.70 28.89
N ASP A 537 10.84 -11.69 29.73
CA ASP A 537 9.51 -11.38 30.31
C ASP A 537 8.55 -10.76 29.27
N LEU A 538 9.06 -10.39 28.09
CA LEU A 538 8.33 -9.62 27.07
C LEU A 538 7.81 -10.48 25.91
N ALA A 539 8.15 -11.77 25.86
CA ALA A 539 7.82 -12.67 24.75
C ALA A 539 6.32 -12.76 24.40
N ASN A 540 5.43 -12.36 25.32
CA ASN A 540 3.97 -12.43 25.16
C ASN A 540 3.27 -11.05 25.21
N GLN A 541 4.00 -9.94 25.13
CA GLN A 541 3.38 -8.62 25.21
C GLN A 541 2.79 -8.20 23.86
N SER A 542 1.47 -7.97 23.85
CA SER A 542 0.73 -7.57 22.65
C SER A 542 0.78 -6.07 22.35
N THR A 543 1.29 -5.25 23.28
CA THR A 543 1.27 -3.78 23.15
C THR A 543 2.68 -3.23 22.98
N PRO A 544 2.99 -2.59 21.83
CA PRO A 544 4.24 -1.87 21.59
C PRO A 544 4.65 -1.00 22.77
N PHE A 545 5.94 -1.03 23.11
CA PHE A 545 6.57 -0.21 24.13
C PHE A 545 5.93 -0.22 25.53
N SER A 546 5.01 -1.13 25.85
CA SER A 546 4.28 -1.12 27.13
C SER A 546 5.20 -1.34 28.34
N ALA A 547 6.29 -2.07 28.14
CA ALA A 547 7.33 -2.33 29.12
C ALA A 547 8.39 -1.22 29.25
N VAL A 548 8.38 -0.17 28.43
CA VAL A 548 9.46 0.84 28.40
C VAL A 548 9.35 1.83 29.55
N ASP A 549 10.45 2.02 30.27
CA ASP A 549 10.64 3.11 31.22
C ASP A 549 11.12 4.36 30.46
N TRP A 550 10.18 5.20 30.08
CA TRP A 550 10.46 6.36 29.23
C TRP A 550 11.30 7.43 29.91
N GLU A 551 11.18 7.62 31.23
CA GLU A 551 11.91 8.66 31.95
C GLU A 551 13.43 8.43 31.93
N ASN A 552 13.86 7.18 31.79
CA ASN A 552 15.26 6.77 31.78
C ASN A 552 15.75 6.25 30.41
N THR A 553 14.87 6.19 29.41
CA THR A 553 15.20 5.73 28.04
C THR A 553 15.76 6.89 27.22
N GLN A 554 16.92 6.72 26.60
CA GLN A 554 17.59 7.72 25.75
C GLN A 554 17.23 7.59 24.27
N ALA A 555 17.06 6.37 23.76
CA ALA A 555 16.72 6.13 22.37
C ALA A 555 15.83 4.89 22.20
N TYR A 556 15.04 4.87 21.13
CA TYR A 556 14.14 3.77 20.78
C TYR A 556 13.99 3.65 19.27
N ALA A 557 13.65 2.45 18.79
CA ALA A 557 13.47 2.16 17.37
C ALA A 557 12.03 1.75 17.05
N MET A 558 11.57 2.15 15.86
CA MET A 558 10.33 1.70 15.23
C MET A 558 10.44 1.89 13.71
N GLY A 559 9.49 1.36 12.95
CA GLY A 559 9.59 1.41 11.48
C GLY A 559 10.75 0.56 10.96
N LEU A 560 10.95 0.61 9.64
CA LEU A 560 11.87 -0.24 8.91
C LEU A 560 13.27 0.39 8.86
N GLY A 561 13.85 0.64 10.04
CA GLY A 561 15.21 1.14 10.17
C GLY A 561 15.38 2.40 11.02
N MET A 562 14.31 2.91 11.64
CA MET A 562 14.33 4.25 12.24
C MET A 562 14.63 4.23 13.72
N VAL A 563 15.53 5.12 14.15
CA VAL A 563 15.88 5.33 15.55
C VAL A 563 15.59 6.78 15.94
N PHE A 564 14.94 6.93 17.09
CA PHE A 564 14.52 8.19 17.67
C PHE A 564 15.25 8.41 19.00
N ILE A 565 15.73 9.63 19.21
CA ILE A 565 16.22 10.11 20.49
C ILE A 565 15.02 10.55 21.33
N ASN A 566 14.97 10.12 22.58
CA ASN A 566 13.94 10.54 23.53
C ASN A 566 14.26 11.94 24.09
N LEU A 567 14.10 12.95 23.24
CA LEU A 567 14.56 14.33 23.40
C LEU A 567 13.57 15.16 24.23
N LYS A 568 14.09 15.91 25.21
CA LYS A 568 13.30 16.86 25.99
C LYS A 568 12.69 17.94 25.09
N GLY A 569 11.39 18.18 25.27
CA GLY A 569 10.63 19.17 24.51
C GLY A 569 10.05 18.66 23.18
N ARG A 570 10.42 17.46 22.73
CA ARG A 570 9.80 16.79 21.56
C ARG A 570 9.02 15.55 21.98
N GLU A 571 9.61 14.71 22.82
CA GLU A 571 8.98 13.50 23.34
C GLU A 571 8.19 13.77 24.65
N PRO A 572 7.04 13.09 24.88
CA PRO A 572 6.23 13.31 26.08
C PRO A 572 6.97 13.11 27.40
N HIS A 573 7.91 12.16 27.44
CA HIS A 573 8.77 11.84 28.59
C HIS A 573 10.24 11.91 28.19
N GLY A 574 10.62 12.92 27.40
CA GLY A 574 12.00 13.10 26.93
C GLY A 574 13.02 13.11 28.07
N SER A 575 14.03 12.25 27.98
CA SER A 575 15.11 12.10 28.98
C SER A 575 16.41 12.78 28.57
N VAL A 576 16.62 12.99 27.26
CA VAL A 576 17.86 13.54 26.68
C VAL A 576 17.76 15.06 26.57
N ASP A 577 18.74 15.78 27.14
CA ASP A 577 18.87 17.23 26.97
C ASP A 577 19.29 17.59 25.53
N PRO A 578 18.77 18.68 24.95
CA PRO A 578 19.14 19.10 23.59
C PRO A 578 20.64 19.26 23.36
N ASP A 579 21.39 19.68 24.37
CA ASP A 579 22.85 19.87 24.28
C ASP A 579 23.61 18.53 24.14
N SER A 580 22.99 17.41 24.51
CA SER A 580 23.57 16.05 24.41
C SER A 580 23.15 15.32 23.13
N TYR A 581 22.27 15.91 22.31
CA TYR A 581 21.67 15.26 21.15
C TYR A 581 22.72 14.79 20.13
N ASP A 582 23.59 15.71 19.66
CA ASP A 582 24.57 15.40 18.62
C ASP A 582 25.59 14.35 19.08
N ALA A 583 26.04 14.46 20.34
CA ALA A 583 26.97 13.50 20.93
C ALA A 583 26.36 12.10 21.02
N LEU A 584 25.10 11.98 21.45
CA LEU A 584 24.40 10.69 21.51
C LEU A 584 24.16 10.10 20.11
N CYS A 585 23.80 10.94 19.12
CA CYS A 585 23.65 10.48 17.74
C CYS A 585 24.96 9.93 17.17
N ALA A 586 26.09 10.60 17.41
CA ALA A 586 27.41 10.15 16.98
C ALA A 586 27.81 8.84 17.66
N GLU A 587 27.59 8.72 18.98
CA GLU A 587 27.88 7.51 19.75
C GLU A 587 27.06 6.31 19.26
N LEU A 588 25.75 6.48 19.07
CA LEU A 588 24.87 5.42 18.58
C LEU A 588 25.31 4.97 17.18
N ARG A 589 25.64 5.91 16.28
CA ARG A 589 26.16 5.59 14.95
C ARG A 589 27.40 4.71 15.02
N GLU A 590 28.42 5.11 15.77
CA GLU A 590 29.66 4.36 15.91
C GLU A 590 29.40 2.94 16.43
N LYS A 591 28.59 2.82 17.48
CA LYS A 591 28.34 1.51 18.11
C LYS A 591 27.47 0.59 17.27
N PHE A 592 26.48 1.11 16.53
CA PHE A 592 25.71 0.29 15.58
C PHE A 592 26.59 -0.19 14.42
N GLU A 593 27.41 0.69 13.81
CA GLU A 593 28.31 0.32 12.70
C GLU A 593 29.47 -0.61 13.15
N ALA A 594 29.81 -0.60 14.43
CA ALA A 594 30.80 -1.50 15.02
C ALA A 594 30.24 -2.89 15.38
N PHE A 595 28.91 -3.06 15.44
CA PHE A 595 28.30 -4.32 15.85
C PHE A 595 28.64 -5.46 14.87
N VAL A 596 29.04 -6.60 15.44
CA VAL A 596 29.32 -7.85 14.72
C VAL A 596 28.42 -8.92 15.31
N ASP A 597 27.68 -9.62 14.46
CA ASP A 597 26.89 -10.78 14.87
C ASP A 597 27.84 -11.95 15.13
N GLU A 598 27.96 -12.36 16.39
CA GLU A 598 28.84 -13.45 16.80
C GLU A 598 28.46 -14.80 16.16
N LYS A 599 27.19 -15.01 15.79
CA LYS A 599 26.71 -16.26 15.19
C LYS A 599 27.22 -16.44 13.77
N THR A 600 27.28 -15.34 13.00
CA THR A 600 27.62 -15.37 11.56
C THR A 600 29.01 -14.80 11.27
N GLY A 601 29.57 -14.01 12.18
CA GLY A 601 30.80 -13.22 11.98
C GLY A 601 30.61 -12.00 11.08
N LEU A 602 29.38 -11.70 10.63
CA LEU A 602 29.06 -10.60 9.73
C LEU A 602 28.70 -9.32 10.51
N LYS A 603 28.75 -8.17 9.82
CA LYS A 603 28.25 -6.90 10.34
C LYS A 603 26.84 -6.65 9.84
N PRO A 604 25.81 -6.66 10.71
CA PRO A 604 24.43 -6.42 10.28
C PRO A 604 24.16 -5.00 9.77
N VAL A 605 24.96 -4.03 10.20
CA VAL A 605 24.79 -2.60 9.86
C VAL A 605 25.84 -2.21 8.84
N SER A 606 25.38 -1.76 7.67
CA SER A 606 26.22 -1.21 6.59
C SER A 606 26.61 0.24 6.89
N LYS A 607 25.61 1.04 7.33
CA LYS A 607 25.76 2.47 7.61
C LYS A 607 24.63 2.97 8.50
N VAL A 608 24.91 3.93 9.36
CA VAL A 608 23.88 4.73 10.06
C VAL A 608 23.85 6.13 9.46
N PHE A 609 22.70 6.50 8.89
CA PHE A 609 22.48 7.84 8.36
C PHE A 609 21.88 8.73 9.44
N THR A 610 22.40 9.94 9.57
CA THR A 610 21.75 11.00 10.33
C THR A 610 20.61 11.60 9.51
N ARG A 611 19.60 12.14 10.19
CA ARG A 611 18.50 12.86 9.56
C ARG A 611 18.97 13.94 8.58
N ASP A 612 19.95 14.72 8.99
CA ASP A 612 20.48 15.85 8.24
C ASP A 612 21.32 15.42 7.02
N GLU A 613 21.90 14.20 7.03
CA GLU A 613 22.48 13.57 5.83
C GLU A 613 21.39 13.07 4.86
N MET A 614 20.25 12.59 5.37
CA MET A 614 19.18 12.04 4.53
C MET A 614 18.36 13.13 3.83
N TYR A 615 18.07 14.24 4.50
CA TYR A 615 17.00 15.17 4.08
C TYR A 615 17.42 16.64 4.10
N ARG A 616 17.28 17.31 2.95
CA ARG A 616 17.40 18.77 2.83
C ARG A 616 16.05 19.43 3.12
N GLY A 617 15.59 19.33 4.37
CA GLY A 617 14.31 19.87 4.86
C GLY A 617 13.33 18.79 5.29
N PHE A 618 12.78 18.93 6.50
CA PHE A 618 11.98 17.90 7.16
C PHE A 618 11.19 18.46 8.35
N ASN A 619 10.17 17.71 8.79
CA ASN A 619 9.42 18.02 10.01
C ASN A 619 10.04 17.36 11.24
N ARG A 620 10.63 18.16 12.13
CA ARG A 620 11.31 17.69 13.36
C ARG A 620 10.39 16.95 14.35
N GLY A 621 9.07 17.15 14.26
CA GLY A 621 8.10 16.54 15.18
C GLY A 621 8.01 15.01 15.04
N PHE A 622 8.21 14.46 13.83
CA PHE A 622 8.09 13.01 13.60
C PHE A 622 9.20 12.39 12.76
N THR A 623 10.08 13.19 12.14
CA THR A 623 11.21 12.64 11.36
C THR A 623 12.20 11.94 12.30
N PRO A 624 12.67 10.73 11.99
CA PRO A 624 13.65 10.03 12.82
C PRO A 624 14.98 10.75 12.86
N ASP A 625 15.75 10.53 13.92
CA ASP A 625 17.04 11.18 14.14
C ASP A 625 18.17 10.44 13.44
N LEU A 626 18.08 9.12 13.45
CA LEU A 626 19.00 8.21 12.78
C LEU A 626 18.21 7.17 11.98
N ARG A 627 18.80 6.69 10.90
CA ARG A 627 18.38 5.48 10.21
C ARG A 627 19.53 4.48 10.17
N VAL A 628 19.33 3.34 10.83
CA VAL A 628 20.26 2.21 10.79
C VAL A 628 19.97 1.43 9.53
N ALA A 629 20.87 1.49 8.54
CA ALA A 629 20.72 0.77 7.29
C ALA A 629 21.47 -0.56 7.35
N THR A 630 20.76 -1.65 7.12
CA THR A 630 21.33 -2.99 7.18
C THR A 630 22.18 -3.31 5.96
N ALA A 631 23.20 -4.14 6.15
CA ALA A 631 23.95 -4.78 5.08
C ALA A 631 23.26 -6.09 4.69
N HIS A 632 23.36 -6.51 3.42
CA HIS A 632 23.01 -7.88 3.04
C HIS A 632 23.81 -8.90 3.90
N PRO A 633 23.19 -9.98 4.43
CA PRO A 633 21.81 -10.43 4.22
C PRO A 633 20.85 -10.11 5.40
N TYR A 634 21.05 -8.98 6.08
CA TYR A 634 20.28 -8.58 7.26
C TYR A 634 19.12 -7.63 6.94
N ARG A 635 18.07 -7.72 7.76
CA ARG A 635 16.96 -6.77 7.81
C ARG A 635 16.61 -6.47 9.28
N VAL A 636 16.06 -5.29 9.55
CA VAL A 636 15.39 -5.04 10.84
C VAL A 636 14.23 -6.03 11.05
N SER A 637 14.03 -6.48 12.28
CA SER A 637 12.96 -7.43 12.59
C SER A 637 11.57 -6.82 12.49
N TRP A 638 10.57 -7.67 12.25
CA TRP A 638 9.15 -7.29 12.32
C TRP A 638 8.75 -6.77 13.70
N ASP A 639 9.26 -7.39 14.78
CA ASP A 639 8.99 -6.96 16.14
C ASP A 639 9.48 -5.53 16.37
N THR A 640 10.76 -5.25 16.05
CA THR A 640 11.34 -3.91 16.20
C THR A 640 10.56 -2.88 15.38
N THR A 641 10.10 -3.24 14.18
CA THR A 641 9.31 -2.36 13.32
C THR A 641 8.07 -1.83 14.05
N LEU A 642 7.43 -2.65 14.88
CA LEU A 642 6.26 -2.27 15.67
C LEU A 642 6.61 -1.78 17.09
N GLY A 643 7.88 -1.61 17.43
CA GLY A 643 8.34 -1.21 18.77
C GLY A 643 8.51 -2.36 19.77
N GLY A 644 8.52 -3.59 19.28
CA GLY A 644 8.86 -4.80 20.01
C GLY A 644 10.37 -4.95 20.27
N MET A 645 10.71 -5.88 21.15
CA MET A 645 12.07 -6.12 21.66
C MET A 645 12.21 -7.59 22.09
N PRO A 646 12.32 -8.52 21.13
CA PRO A 646 12.46 -9.94 21.45
C PRO A 646 13.77 -10.22 22.18
N ALA A 647 13.87 -11.40 22.80
CA ALA A 647 15.02 -11.76 23.63
C ALA A 647 16.34 -11.81 22.84
N GLU A 648 16.31 -12.31 21.61
CA GLU A 648 17.52 -12.47 20.81
C GLU A 648 17.80 -11.23 19.94
N MET A 649 19.05 -10.79 19.93
CA MET A 649 19.47 -9.65 19.13
C MET A 649 19.45 -9.93 17.62
N THR A 650 19.89 -11.13 17.22
CA THR A 650 19.81 -11.62 15.83
C THR A 650 19.17 -12.99 15.78
N THR A 651 18.28 -13.20 14.81
CA THR A 651 17.56 -14.46 14.58
C THR A 651 17.49 -14.79 13.10
N ASP A 652 17.45 -16.07 12.77
CA ASP A 652 17.27 -16.50 11.38
C ASP A 652 15.89 -16.12 10.85
N ASN A 653 15.84 -15.80 9.55
CA ASN A 653 14.60 -15.59 8.84
C ASN A 653 13.96 -16.95 8.52
N LEU A 654 12.99 -17.33 9.35
CA LEU A 654 12.17 -18.53 9.16
C LEU A 654 10.81 -18.21 8.53
N GLN A 655 10.71 -17.13 7.75
CA GLN A 655 9.52 -16.78 6.98
C GLN A 655 9.77 -16.85 5.47
N ASN A 656 8.68 -17.03 4.72
CA ASN A 656 8.71 -17.07 3.26
C ASN A 656 9.13 -15.72 2.63
N TRP A 657 8.95 -14.62 3.36
CA TRP A 657 9.43 -13.28 3.00
C TRP A 657 10.96 -13.23 3.08
N SER A 658 11.64 -13.44 1.96
CA SER A 658 13.05 -13.88 1.88
C SER A 658 13.93 -13.03 0.96
N GLY A 659 13.35 -12.23 0.08
CA GLY A 659 14.03 -11.07 -0.53
C GLY A 659 13.58 -9.80 0.18
N ASP A 660 14.45 -8.81 0.35
CA ASP A 660 14.06 -7.52 0.92
C ASP A 660 14.96 -6.37 0.44
N HIS A 661 14.55 -5.17 0.80
CA HIS A 661 15.17 -3.88 0.49
C HIS A 661 14.88 -2.84 1.59
N CYS A 662 13.75 -2.93 2.30
CA CYS A 662 13.15 -1.82 3.05
C CYS A 662 14.05 -1.15 4.11
N SER A 663 14.84 -1.95 4.85
CA SER A 663 15.79 -1.46 5.86
C SER A 663 17.24 -1.41 5.38
N MET A 664 17.51 -1.83 4.15
CA MET A 664 18.87 -1.97 3.64
C MET A 664 19.46 -0.63 3.23
N ASN A 665 20.79 -0.63 3.08
CA ASN A 665 21.52 0.48 2.50
C ASN A 665 21.07 0.73 1.04
N PRO A 666 20.60 1.94 0.69
CA PRO A 666 20.20 2.30 -0.68
C PRO A 666 21.24 1.95 -1.76
N GLU A 667 22.53 1.95 -1.41
CA GLU A 667 23.61 1.60 -2.35
C GLU A 667 23.67 0.10 -2.70
N GLU A 668 23.14 -0.78 -1.84
CA GLU A 668 23.14 -2.24 -2.03
C GLU A 668 21.90 -2.73 -2.80
N VAL A 669 20.84 -1.92 -2.88
CA VAL A 669 19.56 -2.28 -3.52
C VAL A 669 19.20 -1.25 -4.59
N LYS A 670 20.08 -1.06 -5.58
CA LYS A 670 19.84 -0.13 -6.69
C LYS A 670 18.83 -0.70 -7.68
N GLY A 671 17.88 0.13 -8.07
CA GLY A 671 16.91 -0.18 -9.11
C GLY A 671 17.50 0.02 -10.51
N ILE A 672 16.67 -0.12 -11.52
CA ILE A 672 17.02 0.15 -12.93
C ILE A 672 16.54 1.53 -13.38
N LEU A 673 17.26 2.14 -14.32
CA LEU A 673 16.78 3.23 -15.15
C LEU A 673 17.15 2.96 -16.61
N PHE A 674 16.13 2.86 -17.46
CA PHE A 674 16.25 2.88 -18.90
C PHE A 674 15.56 4.12 -19.45
N THR A 675 16.18 4.78 -20.42
CA THR A 675 15.62 5.92 -21.13
C THR A 675 15.85 5.78 -22.62
N SER A 676 14.86 6.14 -23.44
CA SER A 676 15.02 6.18 -24.91
C SER A 676 15.82 7.39 -25.40
N VAL A 677 16.37 8.18 -24.48
CA VAL A 677 17.23 9.35 -24.72
C VAL A 677 18.50 9.23 -23.89
N PRO A 678 19.62 9.85 -24.29
CA PRO A 678 20.87 9.78 -23.53
C PRO A 678 20.75 10.33 -22.12
N LEU A 679 21.26 9.61 -21.13
CA LEU A 679 21.46 10.13 -19.78
C LEU A 679 22.63 11.14 -19.77
N LYS A 680 22.44 12.22 -19.01
CA LYS A 680 23.46 13.26 -18.76
C LYS A 680 24.13 13.10 -17.39
N LYS A 681 23.47 12.40 -16.47
CA LYS A 681 23.91 12.21 -15.09
C LYS A 681 24.48 10.80 -14.90
N GLU A 682 25.69 10.70 -14.33
CA GLU A 682 26.36 9.42 -14.10
C GLU A 682 25.65 8.57 -13.03
N ASN A 683 25.18 9.21 -11.96
CA ASN A 683 24.54 8.54 -10.82
C ASN A 683 23.11 9.10 -10.65
N PRO A 684 22.16 8.68 -11.49
CA PRO A 684 20.78 9.13 -11.37
C PRO A 684 20.15 8.60 -10.07
N GLN A 685 19.28 9.41 -9.48
CA GLN A 685 18.54 9.09 -8.26
C GLN A 685 17.04 9.18 -8.51
N MET A 686 16.24 8.50 -7.69
CA MET A 686 14.78 8.54 -7.82
C MET A 686 14.20 9.97 -7.74
N VAL A 687 14.84 10.86 -6.98
CA VAL A 687 14.44 12.28 -6.87
C VAL A 687 14.62 13.07 -8.18
N ASP A 688 15.50 12.61 -9.07
CA ASP A 688 15.78 13.25 -10.36
C ASP A 688 14.69 12.99 -11.41
N MET A 689 13.79 12.02 -11.19
CA MET A 689 12.83 11.60 -12.21
C MET A 689 11.78 12.69 -12.49
N CYS A 690 11.22 13.31 -11.46
CA CYS A 690 10.27 14.42 -11.60
C CYS A 690 10.85 15.61 -12.38
N PRO A 691 11.98 16.23 -11.98
CA PRO A 691 12.55 17.36 -12.71
C PRO A 691 12.93 17.00 -14.16
N SER A 692 13.41 15.77 -14.41
CA SER A 692 13.71 15.30 -15.77
C SER A 692 12.47 15.27 -16.66
N ILE A 693 11.37 14.70 -16.17
CA ILE A 693 10.09 14.61 -16.89
C ILE A 693 9.50 16.00 -17.12
N LEU A 694 9.47 16.85 -16.09
CA LEU A 694 8.93 18.21 -16.18
C LEU A 694 9.74 19.06 -17.17
N SER A 695 11.08 19.00 -17.08
CA SER A 695 11.98 19.72 -17.98
C SER A 695 11.77 19.28 -19.43
N HIS A 696 11.66 17.96 -19.68
CA HIS A 696 11.40 17.45 -21.03
C HIS A 696 10.06 17.94 -21.58
N LEU A 697 9.02 18.00 -20.73
CA LEU A 697 7.70 18.51 -21.13
C LEU A 697 7.62 20.04 -21.20
N GLY A 698 8.72 20.76 -20.95
CA GLY A 698 8.78 22.22 -20.99
C GLY A 698 8.05 22.91 -19.84
N ILE A 699 7.94 22.24 -18.68
CA ILE A 699 7.33 22.79 -17.47
C ILE A 699 8.44 23.37 -16.58
N ASP A 700 8.35 24.66 -16.29
CA ASP A 700 9.20 25.31 -15.31
C ASP A 700 8.75 24.96 -13.89
N TYR A 701 9.70 24.61 -13.04
CA TYR A 701 9.51 24.27 -11.64
C TYR A 701 10.42 25.08 -10.70
N GLY A 702 11.20 26.04 -11.23
CA GLY A 702 12.13 26.86 -10.46
C GLY A 702 13.06 26.05 -9.56
N ASP A 703 13.31 26.57 -8.36
CA ASP A 703 14.15 25.94 -7.33
C ASP A 703 13.34 25.10 -6.32
N GLU A 704 12.09 24.73 -6.66
CA GLU A 704 11.19 24.07 -5.70
C GLU A 704 11.54 22.59 -5.45
N LEU A 705 12.22 21.94 -6.40
CA LEU A 705 12.50 20.50 -6.38
C LEU A 705 13.90 20.21 -5.82
N ASP A 706 14.06 19.03 -5.21
CA ASP A 706 15.34 18.60 -4.62
C ASP A 706 16.23 17.85 -5.60
N GLY A 707 15.65 17.32 -6.68
CA GLY A 707 16.36 16.58 -7.73
C GLY A 707 16.81 17.48 -8.88
N GLU A 708 17.64 16.90 -9.75
CA GLU A 708 18.15 17.56 -10.95
C GLU A 708 17.74 16.78 -12.20
N THR A 709 17.80 17.41 -13.38
CA THR A 709 17.50 16.70 -14.64
C THR A 709 18.57 15.65 -14.95
N ALA A 710 18.16 14.41 -15.14
CA ALA A 710 19.02 13.28 -15.50
C ALA A 710 19.16 13.07 -17.02
N PHE A 711 18.22 13.57 -17.84
CA PHE A 711 18.23 13.48 -19.31
C PHE A 711 17.68 14.73 -20.00
#